data_AF-A0AA37VVF3-F1
#
_entry.id   AF-A0AA37VVF3-F1
#
_cell.length_a   1.000
_cell.length_b   1.000
_cell.length_c   1.000
_cell.angle_alpha   90.00
_cell.angle_beta   90.00
_cell.angle_gamma   90.00
#
_symmetry.space_group_name_H-M   'P 1'
#
loop_
_entity.id
_entity.type
_entity.pdbx_description
1 polymer ?
#
loop_
_entity_poly.entity_id
_entity_poly.type
_entity_poly.pdbx_seq_one_letter_code
_entity_poly.pdbx_strand_id
1 'polypeptide(L)'
;MKKQPIGYREQNGLSTTASAQVDWHSDIAVKSASSGSNITSTNTNKSISTQNTSEVAYQHVGSDPQSFAQLENSLPGDAGKGTAFNGVDSYISFAPWKATGNVRIQAWLGELGQQDDGSYHWTHVVASDNSHESIRIDRYSAQIQIGTQYPGIYQAFDFAETRYVQVDVEPGKLTISDGIRSASIEDQSIQPDRLEFDQFFLRDGQYSKGIVQAISLQELSNSGNTVNYRAYGFESMLPDTGTQFNLVNVEHIVPDGEVPPPCEGDECPEPPPNPCVDDPNNCLPGYDLDMSNSPVKTQADWDTQFLALYPNHKPVMNITVGDDTGRFAWEAPIWLKTYVIMATTYQDDKYIDWAVELVDHLFHYTDEKRQARGEINVSAEPYWQAPKHYMNNPGTPAPGWRHYNPKDGKDWRVQALQDGRVLSGVMSVVDYIKGFGLTQYDAKVDQWIAEAKRIVDSHDTSYSETKQSSVAGSYYYPNDNSADDDSGLHSRPIPFNHNLSQAYVQMVMDKWSGGTTNYSQRVQNLLKFFSDYLERKSDGSCEWRYQAHTTDPNTKFEDFNHGDIDIEFLVKAHREGVNQDESMMQCITKSVTGKMHNQGTYTDLVNGTGTASGDHQINSGWHWIELHQYDSQVAYDVHATLTKHGNSLSWYGTYMAWANMLRMTHKP
;
A
#
# COMPACT_ATOMS: atom_id res chain seq x y z
N MET A 1 -13.84 2.47 57.46
CA MET A 1 -13.82 0.99 57.53
C MET A 1 -13.31 0.48 56.19
N LYS A 2 -12.18 -0.22 56.21
CA LYS A 2 -11.47 -0.75 55.03
C LYS A 2 -12.24 -1.95 54.45
N LYS A 3 -12.48 -1.97 53.14
CA LYS A 3 -12.87 -3.19 52.41
C LYS A 3 -11.63 -3.75 51.71
N GLN A 4 -11.43 -5.06 51.89
CA GLN A 4 -10.36 -5.86 51.31
C GLN A 4 -10.62 -6.20 49.83
N PRO A 5 -9.58 -6.58 49.07
CA PRO A 5 -9.68 -6.99 47.68
C PRO A 5 -9.94 -8.50 47.54
N ILE A 6 -10.70 -8.90 46.52
CA ILE A 6 -10.82 -10.29 46.08
C ILE A 6 -10.09 -10.41 44.73
N GLY A 7 -9.16 -11.36 44.67
CA GLY A 7 -8.24 -11.56 43.55
C GLY A 7 -8.89 -12.14 42.30
N TYR A 8 -8.33 -11.77 41.16
CA TYR A 8 -8.58 -12.42 39.87
C TYR A 8 -7.56 -13.54 39.64
N ARG A 9 -8.08 -14.65 39.14
CA ARG A 9 -7.38 -15.90 38.85
C ARG A 9 -7.15 -15.95 37.34
N GLU A 10 -5.90 -16.09 36.92
CA GLU A 10 -5.51 -16.37 35.54
C GLU A 10 -6.10 -17.70 35.07
N GLN A 11 -6.66 -17.71 33.86
CA GLN A 11 -6.73 -18.92 33.03
C GLN A 11 -6.25 -18.60 31.63
N ASN A 12 -5.11 -19.20 31.30
CA ASN A 12 -4.53 -19.27 29.98
C ASN A 12 -5.43 -20.14 29.07
N GLY A 13 -5.76 -19.60 27.89
CA GLY A 13 -6.40 -20.33 26.79
C GLY A 13 -5.85 -19.81 25.47
N LEU A 14 -4.92 -20.58 24.90
CA LEU A 14 -4.35 -20.38 23.56
C LEU A 14 -5.47 -20.48 22.51
N SER A 15 -5.57 -19.45 21.66
CA SER A 15 -6.22 -19.51 20.35
C SER A 15 -5.35 -18.76 19.35
N THR A 16 -4.78 -19.52 18.42
CA THR A 16 -4.04 -18.99 17.28
C THR A 16 -5.01 -18.62 16.17
N THR A 17 -5.21 -17.33 15.94
CA THR A 17 -5.80 -16.80 14.70
C THR A 17 -4.92 -15.66 14.22
N ALA A 18 -4.37 -15.82 13.01
CA ALA A 18 -3.64 -14.78 12.30
C ALA A 18 -4.55 -13.57 12.09
N SER A 19 -4.23 -12.46 12.74
CA SER A 19 -4.82 -11.16 12.42
C SER A 19 -3.96 -10.50 11.35
N ALA A 20 -4.54 -10.27 10.17
CA ALA A 20 -4.03 -9.26 9.25
C ALA A 20 -4.23 -7.90 9.92
N GLN A 21 -3.13 -7.30 10.37
CA GLN A 21 -3.12 -5.98 10.96
C GLN A 21 -3.08 -4.98 9.80
N VAL A 22 -4.17 -4.29 9.55
CA VAL A 22 -4.20 -3.15 8.62
C VAL A 22 -3.75 -1.94 9.43
N ASP A 23 -2.49 -1.53 9.25
CA ASP A 23 -1.91 -0.39 9.97
C ASP A 23 -2.44 0.93 9.40
N TRP A 24 -3.07 1.72 10.28
CA TRP A 24 -3.56 3.06 9.98
C TRP A 24 -2.69 4.09 10.74
N HIS A 25 -1.91 4.90 10.04
CA HIS A 25 -1.23 6.06 10.62
C HIS A 25 -1.82 7.38 10.10
N SER A 26 -2.27 8.21 11.04
CA SER A 26 -2.61 9.61 10.81
C SER A 26 -1.99 10.45 11.92
N ASP A 27 -0.82 11.01 11.64
CA ASP A 27 -0.08 11.89 12.54
C ASP A 27 -0.26 13.36 12.14
N ILE A 28 -0.61 14.19 13.12
CA ILE A 28 -0.67 15.64 13.01
C ILE A 28 0.48 16.25 13.82
N ALA A 29 1.24 17.09 13.13
CA ALA A 29 2.26 18.06 13.57
C ALA A 29 2.41 18.33 15.07
N VAL A 30 3.62 18.07 15.60
CA VAL A 30 4.08 18.58 16.90
C VAL A 30 4.92 19.84 16.68
N LYS A 31 4.50 20.94 17.31
CA LYS A 31 5.22 22.22 17.39
C LYS A 31 6.54 22.05 18.16
N SER A 32 7.63 22.57 17.58
CA SER A 32 8.94 22.69 18.21
C SER A 32 8.93 23.65 19.41
N ALA A 33 9.49 23.22 20.54
CA ALA A 33 9.94 24.11 21.60
C ALA A 33 11.43 23.84 21.88
N SER A 34 12.24 24.87 21.59
CA SER A 34 13.67 24.93 21.83
C SER A 34 14.01 25.07 23.32
N SER A 35 14.97 24.30 23.81
CA SER A 35 15.81 24.73 24.94
C SER A 35 17.17 24.04 24.84
N GLY A 36 18.20 24.84 24.57
CA GLY A 36 19.58 24.37 24.51
C GLY A 36 20.23 24.19 25.88
N SER A 37 21.33 23.46 25.89
CA SER A 37 22.41 23.65 26.86
C SER A 37 23.71 23.05 26.31
N ASN A 38 24.71 23.92 26.21
CA ASN A 38 26.10 23.62 25.92
C ASN A 38 26.74 22.85 27.06
N ILE A 39 27.47 21.77 26.78
CA ILE A 39 28.56 21.29 27.65
C ILE A 39 29.76 20.89 26.77
N THR A 40 30.84 21.65 26.94
CA THR A 40 32.19 21.44 26.40
C THR A 40 33.08 20.62 27.35
N SER A 41 34.10 19.98 26.75
CA SER A 41 35.40 19.53 27.32
C SER A 41 35.41 18.17 28.03
N THR A 42 36.44 17.31 28.00
CA THR A 42 37.81 17.29 27.42
C THR A 42 38.43 15.89 27.62
N ASN A 43 39.34 15.48 26.72
CA ASN A 43 40.54 14.62 26.90
C ASN A 43 40.36 13.19 27.52
N THR A 44 40.90 12.12 26.94
CA THR A 44 42.36 11.88 26.88
C THR A 44 42.68 10.67 25.98
N ASN A 45 43.71 10.84 25.15
CA ASN A 45 44.39 9.77 24.43
C ASN A 45 45.06 8.77 25.38
N LYS A 46 44.90 7.48 25.11
CA LYS A 46 45.84 6.45 25.59
C LYS A 46 46.15 5.48 24.45
N SER A 47 47.31 5.70 23.84
CA SER A 47 47.94 4.84 22.85
C SER A 47 48.32 3.48 23.47
N ILE A 48 47.89 2.40 22.83
CA ILE A 48 48.52 1.08 22.98
C ILE A 48 48.94 0.63 21.58
N SER A 49 50.25 0.59 21.35
CA SER A 49 50.85 -0.03 20.19
C SER A 49 51.22 -1.47 20.55
N THR A 50 50.90 -2.43 19.68
CA THR A 50 51.75 -3.60 19.42
C THR A 50 51.44 -4.15 18.03
N GLN A 51 52.52 -4.53 17.35
CA GLN A 51 52.63 -4.93 15.95
C GLN A 51 51.98 -6.29 15.66
N ASN A 52 51.57 -6.48 14.40
CA ASN A 52 51.93 -7.64 13.59
C ASN A 52 51.67 -7.30 12.11
N THR A 53 52.73 -6.96 11.37
CA THR A 53 52.69 -6.85 9.91
C THR A 53 52.89 -8.24 9.34
N SER A 54 51.80 -8.97 9.08
CA SER A 54 51.82 -10.11 8.16
C SER A 54 52.00 -9.58 6.73
N GLU A 55 52.99 -10.12 6.02
CA GLU A 55 53.17 -9.87 4.59
C GLU A 55 51.93 -10.36 3.83
N VAL A 56 51.18 -9.44 3.25
CA VAL A 56 50.06 -9.75 2.35
C VAL A 56 50.66 -10.19 1.02
N ALA A 57 50.59 -11.48 0.72
CA ALA A 57 50.97 -12.01 -0.59
C ALA A 57 49.88 -11.65 -1.61
N TYR A 58 50.20 -10.78 -2.56
CA TYR A 58 49.35 -10.51 -3.72
C TYR A 58 49.39 -11.73 -4.65
N GLN A 59 48.30 -12.51 -4.70
CA GLN A 59 48.10 -13.53 -5.73
C GLN A 59 47.17 -12.98 -6.81
N HIS A 60 47.67 -12.93 -8.05
CA HIS A 60 46.82 -12.81 -9.23
C HIS A 60 46.06 -14.14 -9.40
N VAL A 61 44.73 -14.10 -9.23
CA VAL A 61 43.87 -15.29 -9.38
C VAL A 61 43.59 -15.53 -10.86
N GLY A 62 43.81 -16.77 -11.30
CA GLY A 62 43.45 -17.26 -12.64
C GLY A 62 41.94 -17.43 -12.77
N SER A 63 41.41 -17.04 -13.93
CA SER A 63 39.98 -16.94 -14.24
C SER A 63 39.33 -18.30 -14.55
N ASP A 64 38.19 -18.56 -13.88
CA ASP A 64 37.18 -19.53 -14.33
C ASP A 64 36.12 -18.76 -15.16
N PRO A 65 35.98 -18.96 -16.49
CA PRO A 65 35.46 -17.90 -17.36
C PRO A 65 33.96 -17.90 -17.65
N GLN A 66 33.14 -18.81 -17.10
CA GLN A 66 31.82 -19.08 -17.70
C GLN A 66 30.58 -18.60 -16.92
N SER A 67 30.69 -18.04 -15.70
CA SER A 67 29.54 -17.43 -15.00
C SER A 67 29.74 -15.96 -14.57
N PHE A 68 30.97 -15.43 -14.62
CA PHE A 68 31.28 -14.06 -14.16
C PHE A 68 31.31 -13.00 -15.27
N ALA A 69 31.46 -13.39 -16.54
CA ALA A 69 31.64 -12.45 -17.65
C ALA A 69 30.41 -11.56 -17.94
N GLN A 70 29.22 -11.89 -17.41
CA GLN A 70 28.04 -11.02 -17.52
C GLN A 70 27.96 -9.96 -16.41
N LEU A 71 28.59 -10.18 -15.25
CA LEU A 71 28.65 -9.21 -14.15
C LEU A 71 29.77 -8.16 -14.35
N GLU A 72 30.86 -8.51 -15.05
CA GLU A 72 31.95 -7.55 -15.34
C GLU A 72 31.53 -6.38 -16.24
N ASN A 73 30.51 -6.56 -17.10
CA ASN A 73 29.97 -5.45 -17.90
C ASN A 73 29.05 -4.50 -17.10
N SER A 74 28.83 -4.75 -15.81
CA SER A 74 27.96 -3.96 -14.92
C SER A 74 28.68 -3.27 -13.77
N LEU A 75 30.03 -3.25 -13.80
CA LEU A 75 30.85 -2.47 -12.87
C LEU A 75 31.50 -1.27 -13.59
N PRO A 76 31.50 -0.07 -12.98
CA PRO A 76 30.92 0.28 -11.68
C PRO A 76 29.39 0.46 -11.74
N GLY A 77 28.70 0.18 -10.63
CA GLY A 77 27.28 0.50 -10.48
C GLY A 77 26.99 1.99 -10.76
N ASP A 78 25.79 2.33 -11.23
CA ASP A 78 25.41 3.70 -11.60
C ASP A 78 25.64 4.74 -10.48
N ALA A 79 26.47 5.74 -10.75
CA ALA A 79 26.90 6.72 -9.75
C ALA A 79 25.69 7.46 -9.17
N GLY A 80 25.61 7.53 -7.84
CA GLY A 80 24.57 8.33 -7.18
C GLY A 80 23.14 7.79 -7.35
N LYS A 81 22.98 6.56 -7.83
CA LYS A 81 21.69 5.90 -8.02
C LYS A 81 21.56 4.67 -7.11
N GLY A 82 20.36 4.42 -6.60
CA GLY A 82 20.05 3.34 -5.65
C GLY A 82 19.25 3.86 -4.45
N THR A 83 19.25 3.08 -3.37
CA THR A 83 18.65 3.46 -2.08
C THR A 83 19.65 4.27 -1.27
N ALA A 84 19.33 5.54 -1.04
CA ALA A 84 20.13 6.50 -0.31
C ALA A 84 19.82 6.49 1.19
N PHE A 85 20.90 6.50 1.97
CA PHE A 85 20.91 6.58 3.43
C PHE A 85 21.51 7.92 3.84
N ASN A 86 20.80 8.64 4.70
CA ASN A 86 21.12 9.98 5.17
C ASN A 86 22.18 10.01 6.30
N GLY A 87 22.48 8.88 6.94
CA GLY A 87 23.42 8.78 8.06
C GLY A 87 22.91 9.38 9.38
N VAL A 88 21.61 9.63 9.50
CA VAL A 88 20.94 10.20 10.68
C VAL A 88 19.91 9.25 11.26
N ASP A 89 18.99 8.76 10.44
CA ASP A 89 17.88 7.89 10.86
C ASP A 89 17.41 6.91 9.78
N SER A 90 18.11 6.85 8.65
CA SER A 90 17.79 5.96 7.53
C SER A 90 18.44 4.59 7.66
N TYR A 91 17.68 3.50 7.49
CA TYR A 91 18.21 2.14 7.49
C TYR A 91 17.23 1.14 6.86
N ILE A 92 17.65 -0.12 6.72
CA ILE A 92 16.79 -1.24 6.33
C ILE A 92 16.88 -2.31 7.40
N SER A 93 15.75 -2.88 7.82
CA SER A 93 15.71 -4.09 8.65
C SER A 93 14.99 -5.25 7.96
N PHE A 94 15.30 -6.48 8.35
CA PHE A 94 14.71 -7.71 7.83
C PHE A 94 14.72 -8.81 8.89
N ALA A 95 14.08 -9.94 8.61
CA ALA A 95 14.08 -11.09 9.52
C ALA A 95 15.52 -11.58 9.77
N PRO A 96 15.89 -11.95 11.01
CA PRO A 96 17.25 -12.39 11.31
C PRO A 96 17.72 -13.49 10.38
N TRP A 97 18.82 -13.22 9.68
CA TRP A 97 19.51 -14.15 8.81
C TRP A 97 20.73 -14.70 9.55
N LYS A 98 20.93 -16.01 9.51
CA LYS A 98 22.04 -16.68 10.20
C LYS A 98 22.73 -17.68 9.30
N ALA A 99 24.05 -17.59 9.24
CA ALA A 99 24.87 -18.51 8.49
C ALA A 99 25.06 -19.84 9.23
N THR A 100 25.21 -20.94 8.47
CA THR A 100 25.54 -22.28 8.98
C THR A 100 26.81 -22.87 8.35
N GLY A 101 27.37 -22.19 7.36
CA GLY A 101 28.54 -22.59 6.57
C GLY A 101 29.20 -21.39 5.90
N ASN A 102 29.96 -21.61 4.82
CA ASN A 102 30.69 -20.55 4.14
C ASN A 102 29.74 -19.48 3.59
N VAL A 103 30.12 -18.21 3.79
CA VAL A 103 29.29 -17.06 3.44
C VAL A 103 29.96 -16.23 2.35
N ARG A 104 29.16 -15.75 1.41
CA ARG A 104 29.51 -14.67 0.48
C ARG A 104 28.57 -13.50 0.68
N ILE A 105 29.14 -12.32 0.88
CA ILE A 105 28.38 -11.07 1.00
C ILE A 105 28.82 -10.16 -0.13
N GLN A 106 27.88 -9.70 -0.94
CA GLN A 106 28.13 -8.81 -2.06
C GLN A 106 27.29 -7.56 -1.89
N ALA A 107 27.86 -6.39 -2.15
CA ALA A 107 27.09 -5.16 -2.28
C ALA A 107 27.56 -4.34 -3.48
N TRP A 108 26.59 -3.85 -4.24
CA TRP A 108 26.77 -2.91 -5.33
C TRP A 108 26.33 -1.55 -4.82
N LEU A 109 27.26 -0.60 -4.80
CA LEU A 109 27.06 0.72 -4.24
C LEU A 109 26.69 1.70 -5.36
N GLY A 110 25.84 2.66 -5.06
CA GLY A 110 25.72 3.89 -5.86
C GLY A 110 26.77 4.92 -5.43
N GLU A 111 27.04 4.99 -4.12
CA GLU A 111 27.97 5.92 -3.50
C GLU A 111 28.36 5.44 -2.09
N LEU A 112 29.63 5.60 -1.72
CA LEU A 112 30.08 5.42 -0.34
C LEU A 112 29.97 6.76 0.41
N GLY A 113 29.49 6.77 1.66
CA GLY A 113 29.26 8.01 2.42
C GLY A 113 30.50 8.88 2.60
N GLN A 114 30.65 9.91 1.77
CA GLN A 114 31.71 10.91 1.89
C GLN A 114 31.30 12.01 2.88
N GLN A 115 32.26 12.41 3.72
CA GLN A 115 32.16 13.53 4.65
C GLN A 115 32.40 14.86 3.93
N ASP A 116 32.04 15.98 4.56
CA ASP A 116 32.21 17.33 4.01
C ASP A 116 33.68 17.69 3.72
N ASP A 117 34.63 17.06 4.42
CA ASP A 117 36.08 17.23 4.20
C ASP A 117 36.64 16.32 3.10
N GLY A 118 35.79 15.55 2.43
CA GLY A 118 36.15 14.59 1.39
C GLY A 118 36.64 13.24 1.89
N SER A 119 36.73 13.05 3.21
CA SER A 119 37.10 11.76 3.81
C SER A 119 35.95 10.74 3.78
N TYR A 120 36.28 9.46 3.90
CA TYR A 120 35.31 8.38 3.99
C TYR A 120 35.40 7.76 5.38
N HIS A 121 34.30 7.80 6.12
CA HIS A 121 34.19 7.13 7.41
C HIS A 121 33.77 5.66 7.22
N TRP A 122 33.96 4.86 8.27
CA TRP A 122 33.45 3.50 8.30
C TRP A 122 31.94 3.48 8.11
N THR A 123 31.50 2.79 7.06
CA THR A 123 30.11 2.54 6.70
C THR A 123 29.77 1.10 7.09
N HIS A 124 28.79 0.91 7.97
CA HIS A 124 28.27 -0.41 8.32
C HIS A 124 27.32 -0.88 7.22
N VAL A 125 27.79 -1.76 6.33
CA VAL A 125 26.98 -2.24 5.19
C VAL A 125 25.88 -3.18 5.69
N VAL A 126 26.23 -4.08 6.61
CA VAL A 126 25.31 -5.02 7.25
C VAL A 126 25.72 -5.24 8.70
N ALA A 127 24.74 -5.38 9.60
CA ALA A 127 24.96 -5.66 11.01
C ALA A 127 23.83 -6.51 11.61
N SER A 128 24.05 -6.99 12.83
CA SER A 128 23.03 -7.58 13.70
C SER A 128 22.80 -6.71 14.92
N ASP A 129 21.53 -6.44 15.22
CA ASP A 129 21.14 -5.74 16.45
C ASP A 129 21.36 -6.59 17.71
N ASN A 130 21.25 -7.92 17.57
CA ASN A 130 21.31 -8.84 18.70
C ASN A 130 22.73 -9.27 19.09
N SER A 131 23.56 -9.51 18.08
CA SER A 131 24.83 -10.23 18.26
C SER A 131 26.06 -9.36 18.00
N HIS A 132 25.85 -8.14 17.47
CA HIS A 132 26.85 -7.11 17.16
C HIS A 132 27.85 -7.49 16.06
N GLU A 133 27.68 -8.62 15.38
CA GLU A 133 28.36 -8.89 14.12
C GLU A 133 28.06 -7.79 13.12
N SER A 134 29.06 -7.39 12.36
CA SER A 134 28.88 -6.42 11.28
C SER A 134 30.00 -6.51 10.26
N ILE A 135 29.69 -6.05 9.06
CA ILE A 135 30.70 -5.75 8.04
C ILE A 135 30.69 -4.25 7.83
N ARG A 136 31.87 -3.66 7.94
CA ARG A 136 32.08 -2.25 7.67
C ARG A 136 33.19 -2.04 6.67
N ILE A 137 33.04 -0.99 5.88
CA ILE A 137 34.02 -0.57 4.88
C ILE A 137 34.30 0.93 5.01
N ASP A 138 35.53 1.34 4.73
CA ASP A 138 35.84 2.72 4.34
C ASP A 138 36.21 2.72 2.84
N ARG A 139 36.89 3.75 2.34
CA ARG A 139 37.30 3.76 0.93
C ARG A 139 38.28 2.63 0.56
N TYR A 140 39.25 2.32 1.43
CA TYR A 140 40.40 1.47 1.10
C TYR A 140 40.47 0.19 1.94
N SER A 141 39.59 0.04 2.93
CA SER A 141 39.64 -0.97 3.98
C SER A 141 38.28 -1.59 4.22
N ALA A 142 38.28 -2.86 4.63
CA ALA A 142 37.09 -3.57 5.03
C ALA A 142 37.39 -4.44 6.24
N GLN A 143 36.41 -4.55 7.14
CA GLN A 143 36.55 -5.28 8.39
C GLN A 143 35.24 -5.97 8.73
N ILE A 144 35.35 -7.20 9.23
CA ILE A 144 34.24 -7.94 9.81
C ILE A 144 34.41 -7.99 11.32
N GLN A 145 33.32 -7.83 12.05
CA GLN A 145 33.27 -8.10 13.48
C GLN A 145 32.63 -9.45 13.73
N ILE A 146 33.31 -10.31 14.50
CA ILE A 146 32.82 -11.63 14.93
C ILE A 146 33.02 -11.72 16.44
N GLY A 147 31.94 -11.55 17.21
CA GLY A 147 32.01 -11.31 18.65
C GLY A 147 32.91 -10.11 19.00
N THR A 148 34.02 -10.37 19.71
CA THR A 148 35.00 -9.33 20.12
C THR A 148 36.19 -9.17 19.18
N GLN A 149 36.23 -9.94 18.09
CA GLN A 149 37.34 -9.94 17.13
C GLN A 149 36.97 -9.11 15.91
N TYR A 150 37.99 -8.48 15.31
CA TYR A 150 37.84 -7.52 14.23
C TYR A 150 38.82 -7.79 13.07
N PRO A 151 38.82 -9.00 12.49
CA PRO A 151 39.66 -9.30 11.34
C PRO A 151 39.29 -8.37 10.16
N GLY A 152 40.30 -7.82 9.50
CA GLY A 152 40.10 -6.87 8.43
C GLY A 152 41.34 -6.71 7.56
N ILE A 153 41.11 -6.20 6.36
CA ILE A 153 42.14 -5.93 5.36
C ILE A 153 42.12 -4.43 5.09
N TYR A 154 43.27 -3.78 5.26
CA TYR A 154 43.38 -2.32 5.25
C TYR A 154 44.21 -1.84 4.07
N GLN A 155 43.81 -0.70 3.50
CA GLN A 155 44.55 -0.01 2.44
C GLN A 155 44.82 -0.89 1.19
N ALA A 156 43.88 -1.77 0.84
CA ALA A 156 44.02 -2.73 -0.26
C ALA A 156 43.02 -2.49 -1.42
N PHE A 157 41.96 -1.71 -1.19
CA PHE A 157 40.81 -1.60 -2.11
C PHE A 157 40.55 -0.15 -2.53
N ASP A 158 39.51 0.13 -3.31
CA ASP A 158 38.98 1.48 -3.59
C ASP A 158 37.48 1.32 -3.86
N PHE A 159 36.73 1.08 -2.79
CA PHE A 159 35.29 0.82 -2.85
C PHE A 159 34.49 2.03 -3.34
N ALA A 160 35.04 3.25 -3.19
CA ALA A 160 34.41 4.45 -3.72
C ALA A 160 34.48 4.52 -5.25
N GLU A 161 35.61 4.11 -5.83
CA GLU A 161 35.81 4.07 -7.29
C GLU A 161 35.07 2.89 -7.93
N THR A 162 35.27 1.68 -7.39
CA THR A 162 34.73 0.44 -7.95
C THR A 162 33.25 0.24 -7.66
N ARG A 163 32.77 0.81 -6.55
CA ARG A 163 31.38 0.70 -6.07
C ARG A 163 30.89 -0.73 -5.92
N TYR A 164 31.80 -1.63 -5.59
CA TYR A 164 31.49 -3.03 -5.39
C TYR A 164 32.31 -3.56 -4.23
N VAL A 165 31.67 -4.34 -3.37
CA VAL A 165 32.34 -5.08 -2.31
C VAL A 165 31.89 -6.53 -2.35
N GLN A 166 32.84 -7.44 -2.27
CA GLN A 166 32.61 -8.85 -2.02
C GLN A 166 33.42 -9.28 -0.79
N VAL A 167 32.76 -9.94 0.15
CA VAL A 167 33.37 -10.52 1.35
C VAL A 167 33.04 -12.00 1.39
N ASP A 168 34.05 -12.84 1.23
CA ASP A 168 33.97 -14.29 1.38
C ASP A 168 34.52 -14.69 2.75
N VAL A 169 33.70 -15.38 3.53
CA VAL A 169 34.02 -15.83 4.89
C VAL A 169 34.03 -17.35 4.92
N GLU A 170 35.22 -17.91 5.10
CA GLU A 170 35.49 -19.34 5.24
C GLU A 170 36.06 -19.60 6.65
N PRO A 171 35.95 -20.81 7.21
CA PRO A 171 36.58 -21.12 8.51
C PRO A 171 38.08 -20.81 8.50
N GLY A 172 38.48 -19.87 9.36
CA GLY A 172 39.87 -19.43 9.49
C GLY A 172 40.36 -18.43 8.44
N LYS A 173 39.53 -18.00 7.49
CA LYS A 173 39.96 -17.19 6.33
C LYS A 173 38.92 -16.18 5.87
N LEU A 174 39.37 -14.95 5.65
CA LEU A 174 38.56 -13.84 5.14
C LEU A 174 39.17 -13.40 3.82
N THR A 175 38.37 -13.36 2.76
CA THR A 175 38.76 -12.82 1.45
C THR A 175 37.86 -11.65 1.11
N ILE A 176 38.45 -10.52 0.69
CA ILE A 176 37.71 -9.31 0.34
C ILE A 176 38.14 -8.87 -1.05
N SER A 177 37.18 -8.43 -1.87
CA SER A 177 37.41 -7.90 -3.20
C SER A 177 36.59 -6.65 -3.47
N ASP A 178 37.16 -5.72 -4.24
CA ASP A 178 36.46 -4.57 -4.84
C ASP A 178 36.09 -4.80 -6.32
N GLY A 179 36.14 -6.07 -6.77
CA GLY A 179 35.90 -6.47 -8.16
C GLY A 179 37.15 -6.35 -9.05
N ILE A 180 38.13 -5.53 -8.68
CA ILE A 180 39.40 -5.39 -9.41
C ILE A 180 40.55 -6.04 -8.64
N ARG A 181 40.60 -5.80 -7.34
CA ARG A 181 41.59 -6.31 -6.40
C ARG A 181 40.93 -7.30 -5.46
N SER A 182 41.71 -8.27 -5.01
CA SER A 182 41.31 -9.22 -3.97
C SER A 182 42.47 -9.44 -3.02
N ALA A 183 42.18 -9.56 -1.74
CA ALA A 183 43.15 -9.88 -0.71
C ALA A 183 42.52 -10.81 0.32
N SER A 184 43.36 -11.62 0.98
CA SER A 184 42.92 -12.55 2.02
C SER A 184 43.79 -12.44 3.26
N ILE A 185 43.21 -12.79 4.40
CA ILE A 185 43.92 -13.01 5.66
C ILE A 185 43.47 -14.34 6.28
N GLU A 186 44.37 -14.93 7.07
CA GLU A 186 44.09 -16.10 7.90
C GLU A 186 44.03 -15.69 9.37
N ASP A 187 42.91 -16.00 10.03
CA ASP A 187 42.70 -15.76 11.46
C ASP A 187 41.70 -16.79 12.00
N GLN A 188 42.09 -17.51 13.06
CA GLN A 188 41.28 -18.59 13.64
C GLN A 188 39.95 -18.10 14.23
N SER A 189 39.82 -16.80 14.51
CA SER A 189 38.56 -16.21 14.96
C SER A 189 37.50 -16.09 13.87
N ILE A 190 37.87 -16.23 12.60
CA ILE A 190 36.96 -16.18 11.46
C ILE A 190 36.15 -17.47 11.41
N GLN A 191 34.89 -17.40 11.87
CA GLN A 191 33.97 -18.53 11.96
C GLN A 191 32.64 -18.10 11.33
N PRO A 192 32.34 -18.54 10.10
CA PRO A 192 31.20 -18.00 9.36
C PRO A 192 29.84 -18.40 9.96
N ASP A 193 29.76 -19.54 10.65
CA ASP A 193 28.56 -20.02 11.38
C ASP A 193 28.17 -19.13 12.59
N ARG A 194 29.01 -18.16 12.94
CA ARG A 194 28.72 -17.14 13.95
C ARG A 194 28.08 -15.87 13.37
N LEU A 195 28.01 -15.74 12.06
CA LEU A 195 27.46 -14.56 11.42
C LEU A 195 25.94 -14.58 11.49
N GLU A 196 25.39 -13.50 12.03
CA GLU A 196 23.98 -13.20 12.08
C GLU A 196 23.80 -11.74 11.68
N PHE A 197 22.77 -11.44 10.90
CA PHE A 197 22.48 -10.10 10.37
C PHE A 197 20.97 -9.87 10.29
N ASP A 198 20.52 -8.66 10.58
CA ASP A 198 19.10 -8.27 10.51
C ASP A 198 18.90 -6.82 10.05
N GLN A 199 19.97 -6.08 9.75
CA GLN A 199 19.90 -4.69 9.35
C GLN A 199 21.02 -4.26 8.40
N PHE A 200 20.72 -3.31 7.53
CA PHE A 200 21.67 -2.61 6.66
C PHE A 200 21.77 -1.14 7.06
N PHE A 201 22.99 -0.58 7.02
CA PHE A 201 23.28 0.85 7.30
C PHE A 201 22.92 1.35 8.71
N LEU A 202 22.61 0.45 9.65
CA LEU A 202 22.42 0.74 11.07
C LEU A 202 23.21 -0.25 11.91
N ARG A 203 23.81 0.24 13.00
CA ARG A 203 24.39 -0.60 14.04
C ARG A 203 24.43 0.12 15.38
N ASP A 204 23.94 -0.50 16.45
CA ASP A 204 24.05 0.03 17.82
C ASP A 204 23.57 1.51 17.92
N GLY A 205 22.54 1.87 17.14
CA GLY A 205 22.02 3.25 17.03
C GLY A 205 22.88 4.22 16.20
N GLN A 206 23.95 3.75 15.56
CA GLN A 206 24.79 4.50 14.63
C GLN A 206 24.36 4.24 13.19
N TYR A 207 23.98 5.31 12.49
CA TYR A 207 23.52 5.27 11.11
C TYR A 207 24.68 5.56 10.16
N SER A 208 24.73 4.84 9.04
CA SER A 208 25.72 5.05 7.99
C SER A 208 25.12 5.83 6.82
N LYS A 209 25.90 6.72 6.21
CA LYS A 209 25.53 7.44 4.99
C LYS A 209 26.03 6.65 3.77
N GLY A 210 25.28 6.65 2.67
CA GLY A 210 25.71 6.05 1.41
C GLY A 210 24.52 5.77 0.49
N ILE A 211 24.79 5.17 -0.67
CA ILE A 211 23.76 4.73 -1.61
C ILE A 211 24.05 3.28 -1.98
N VAL A 212 23.06 2.40 -1.91
CA VAL A 212 23.19 0.99 -2.30
C VAL A 212 22.21 0.62 -3.40
N GLN A 213 22.68 -0.12 -4.40
CA GLN A 213 21.89 -0.61 -5.52
C GLN A 213 21.38 -2.01 -5.26
N ALA A 214 22.24 -2.86 -4.69
CA ALA A 214 21.90 -4.22 -4.35
C ALA A 214 22.81 -4.75 -3.23
N ILE A 215 22.29 -5.64 -2.39
CA ILE A 215 23.04 -6.39 -1.37
C ILE A 215 22.61 -7.85 -1.45
N SER A 216 23.56 -8.78 -1.39
CA SER A 216 23.30 -10.21 -1.32
C SER A 216 24.05 -10.82 -0.14
N LEU A 217 23.32 -11.53 0.73
CA LEU A 217 23.86 -12.41 1.77
C LEU A 217 23.63 -13.85 1.30
N GLN A 218 24.69 -14.57 0.93
CA GLN A 218 24.62 -15.91 0.37
C GLN A 218 25.34 -16.92 1.25
N GLU A 219 24.66 -18.03 1.55
CA GLU A 219 25.32 -19.22 2.06
C GLU A 219 25.74 -20.12 0.88
N LEU A 220 27.05 -20.28 0.67
CA LEU A 220 27.59 -20.98 -0.51
C LEU A 220 27.26 -22.48 -0.53
N SER A 221 27.02 -23.08 0.64
CA SER A 221 26.60 -24.47 0.79
C SER A 221 25.09 -24.69 0.75
N ASN A 222 24.29 -23.62 0.81
CA ASN A 222 22.84 -23.69 0.91
C ASN A 222 22.21 -22.46 0.25
N SER A 223 21.96 -22.55 -1.05
CA SER A 223 21.36 -21.46 -1.82
C SER A 223 19.98 -21.03 -1.31
N GLY A 224 19.28 -21.90 -0.56
CA GLY A 224 18.01 -21.56 0.08
C GLY A 224 18.14 -20.59 1.27
N ASN A 225 19.34 -20.42 1.83
CA ASN A 225 19.64 -19.44 2.87
C ASN A 225 20.31 -18.20 2.25
N THR A 226 19.60 -17.57 1.32
CA THR A 226 20.04 -16.37 0.62
C THR A 226 19.06 -15.23 0.89
N VAL A 227 19.59 -14.03 1.16
CA VAL A 227 18.82 -12.79 1.28
C VAL A 227 19.34 -11.81 0.24
N ASN A 228 18.47 -11.37 -0.67
CA ASN A 228 18.80 -10.38 -1.68
C ASN A 228 17.96 -9.12 -1.47
N TYR A 229 18.64 -8.00 -1.27
CA TYR A 229 18.06 -6.68 -1.36
C TYR A 229 18.43 -6.03 -2.68
N ARG A 230 17.47 -5.34 -3.30
CA ARG A 230 17.68 -4.55 -4.52
C ARG A 230 16.93 -3.24 -4.39
N ALA A 231 17.62 -2.15 -4.69
CA ALA A 231 17.03 -0.83 -4.79
C ALA A 231 16.03 -0.79 -5.94
N TYR A 232 15.06 0.11 -5.83
CA TYR A 232 14.11 0.36 -6.90
C TYR A 232 14.85 0.82 -8.18
N GLY A 233 14.54 0.21 -9.33
CA GLY A 233 15.22 0.42 -10.60
C GLY A 233 16.45 -0.48 -10.84
N PHE A 234 16.81 -1.34 -9.87
CA PHE A 234 17.96 -2.25 -9.93
C PHE A 234 17.53 -3.73 -9.81
N GLU A 235 16.27 -4.05 -10.12
CA GLU A 235 15.71 -5.39 -9.94
C GLU A 235 16.41 -6.49 -10.73
N SER A 236 17.05 -6.15 -11.85
CA SER A 236 17.80 -7.09 -12.68
C SER A 236 19.16 -7.50 -12.11
N MET A 237 19.67 -6.79 -11.09
CA MET A 237 20.99 -7.09 -10.53
C MET A 237 21.02 -8.39 -9.72
N LEU A 238 19.92 -8.70 -9.03
CA LEU A 238 19.81 -9.88 -8.16
C LEU A 238 18.41 -10.51 -8.24
N PRO A 239 18.31 -11.86 -8.21
CA PRO A 239 17.02 -12.55 -8.16
C PRO A 239 16.29 -12.25 -6.85
N ASP A 240 14.96 -12.32 -6.88
CA ASP A 240 14.13 -12.12 -5.70
C ASP A 240 14.22 -13.34 -4.77
N THR A 241 14.46 -13.10 -3.48
CA THR A 241 14.43 -14.15 -2.45
C THR A 241 13.13 -14.19 -1.66
N GLY A 242 12.18 -13.30 -1.95
CA GLY A 242 10.92 -13.15 -1.21
C GLY A 242 11.09 -12.60 0.21
N THR A 243 12.29 -12.12 0.55
CA THR A 243 12.60 -11.55 1.86
C THR A 243 11.86 -10.23 2.02
N GLN A 244 11.12 -10.09 3.12
CA GLN A 244 10.45 -8.84 3.47
C GLN A 244 11.45 -7.89 4.14
N PHE A 245 11.59 -6.69 3.59
CA PHE A 245 12.44 -5.63 4.12
C PHE A 245 11.59 -4.49 4.63
N ASN A 246 11.92 -3.97 5.80
CA ASN A 246 11.37 -2.74 6.35
C ASN A 246 12.35 -1.59 6.09
N LEU A 247 11.94 -0.65 5.24
CA LEU A 247 12.75 0.50 4.83
C LEU A 247 12.36 1.69 5.70
N VAL A 248 13.31 2.27 6.42
CA VAL A 248 13.08 3.40 7.33
C VAL A 248 13.81 4.61 6.82
N ASN A 249 13.08 5.69 6.51
CA ASN A 249 13.60 7.01 6.11
C ASN A 249 14.66 6.98 4.99
N VAL A 250 14.55 6.04 4.05
CA VAL A 250 15.42 5.97 2.87
C VAL A 250 14.81 6.72 1.68
N GLU A 251 15.65 7.18 0.76
CA GLU A 251 15.24 7.77 -0.52
C GLU A 251 15.68 6.85 -1.66
N HIS A 252 14.83 6.59 -2.66
CA HIS A 252 15.24 5.85 -3.85
C HIS A 252 15.57 6.81 -5.00
N ILE A 253 16.81 6.77 -5.47
CA ILE A 253 17.29 7.55 -6.61
C ILE A 253 17.40 6.61 -7.82
N VAL A 254 16.40 6.63 -8.68
CA VAL A 254 16.36 5.77 -9.87
C VAL A 254 17.24 6.30 -11.00
N PRO A 255 17.82 5.42 -11.84
CA PRO A 255 18.37 5.84 -13.13
C PRO A 255 17.32 6.63 -13.91
N ASP A 256 17.74 7.71 -14.58
CA ASP A 256 16.83 8.46 -15.43
C ASP A 256 16.45 7.52 -16.58
N GLY A 257 15.25 6.94 -16.52
CA GLY A 257 14.71 6.23 -17.66
C GLY A 257 14.64 7.22 -18.81
N GLU A 258 15.15 6.86 -19.98
CA GLU A 258 14.83 7.60 -21.19
C GLU A 258 13.30 7.64 -21.30
N VAL A 259 12.72 8.78 -20.92
CA VAL A 259 11.35 9.10 -21.27
C VAL A 259 11.39 9.14 -22.80
N PRO A 260 10.70 8.23 -23.52
CA PRO A 260 10.64 8.35 -24.96
C PRO A 260 10.13 9.77 -25.27
N PRO A 261 10.78 10.51 -26.17
CA PRO A 261 10.36 11.86 -26.47
C PRO A 261 8.86 11.83 -26.81
N PRO A 262 8.06 12.81 -26.32
CA PRO A 262 6.67 12.91 -26.71
C PRO A 262 6.61 12.85 -28.24
N CYS A 263 5.77 11.98 -28.76
CA CYS A 263 5.55 11.86 -30.18
C CYS A 263 5.00 13.21 -30.69
N GLU A 264 5.88 14.02 -31.29
CA GLU A 264 5.53 15.32 -31.88
C GLU A 264 5.29 15.13 -33.38
N GLY A 265 4.03 15.23 -33.79
CA GLY A 265 3.61 15.30 -35.21
C GLY A 265 2.38 14.46 -35.54
N ASP A 266 1.84 14.66 -36.75
CA ASP A 266 0.67 13.95 -37.30
C ASP A 266 0.94 12.45 -37.59
N GLU A 267 2.08 11.91 -37.14
CA GLU A 267 2.44 10.48 -37.26
C GLU A 267 2.21 9.70 -35.95
N CYS A 268 1.63 10.33 -34.92
CA CYS A 268 1.05 9.59 -33.81
C CYS A 268 -0.05 8.68 -34.37
N PRO A 269 -0.04 7.36 -34.11
CA PRO A 269 -1.21 6.55 -34.40
C PRO A 269 -2.38 7.20 -33.66
N GLU A 270 -3.42 7.60 -34.41
CA GLU A 270 -4.66 8.04 -33.79
C GLU A 270 -5.07 6.97 -32.77
N PRO A 271 -5.49 7.36 -31.55
CA PRO A 271 -6.01 6.42 -30.59
C PRO A 271 -7.02 5.53 -31.33
N PRO A 272 -6.94 4.20 -31.21
CA PRO A 272 -7.88 3.34 -31.90
C PRO A 272 -9.30 3.83 -31.60
N PRO A 273 -10.18 3.94 -32.61
CA PRO A 273 -11.53 4.46 -32.43
C PRO A 273 -12.15 3.73 -31.25
N ASN A 274 -12.62 4.50 -30.26
CA ASN A 274 -13.17 3.98 -29.03
C ASN A 274 -14.27 2.95 -29.41
N PRO A 275 -14.09 1.65 -29.13
CA PRO A 275 -15.05 0.62 -29.53
C PRO A 275 -16.41 0.79 -28.82
N CYS A 276 -16.55 1.77 -27.92
CA CYS A 276 -17.71 2.03 -27.10
C CYS A 276 -18.75 3.01 -27.63
N VAL A 277 -18.59 3.54 -28.85
CA VAL A 277 -19.54 4.53 -29.36
C VAL A 277 -20.93 3.91 -29.64
N ASP A 278 -21.01 2.61 -29.93
CA ASP A 278 -22.24 1.98 -30.42
C ASP A 278 -22.92 0.98 -29.45
N ASP A 279 -22.21 0.41 -28.47
CA ASP A 279 -22.79 -0.50 -27.45
C ASP A 279 -21.94 -0.58 -26.16
N PRO A 280 -22.31 0.12 -25.08
CA PRO A 280 -21.56 0.12 -23.83
C PRO A 280 -21.52 -1.25 -23.11
N ASN A 281 -22.38 -2.21 -23.50
CA ASN A 281 -22.37 -3.57 -22.95
C ASN A 281 -21.49 -4.55 -23.74
N ASN A 282 -21.00 -4.17 -24.93
CA ASN A 282 -20.02 -4.93 -25.74
C ASN A 282 -18.58 -4.40 -25.59
N CYS A 283 -18.35 -3.47 -24.66
CA CYS A 283 -17.08 -2.80 -24.39
C CYS A 283 -16.11 -3.60 -23.52
N LEU A 284 -15.95 -4.89 -23.77
CA LEU A 284 -14.73 -5.56 -23.33
C LEU A 284 -13.76 -5.52 -24.52
N PRO A 285 -12.89 -4.50 -24.63
CA PRO A 285 -11.76 -4.62 -25.52
C PRO A 285 -11.04 -5.89 -25.10
N GLY A 286 -11.13 -6.95 -25.91
CA GLY A 286 -10.39 -8.19 -25.66
C GLY A 286 -8.91 -7.91 -25.86
N TYR A 287 -8.31 -7.17 -24.93
CA TYR A 287 -6.93 -6.74 -24.98
C TYR A 287 -6.06 -7.99 -25.10
N ASP A 288 -5.07 -7.92 -25.98
CA ASP A 288 -4.09 -8.99 -26.15
C ASP A 288 -3.01 -8.88 -25.08
N LEU A 289 -3.41 -9.01 -23.81
CA LEU A 289 -2.50 -9.07 -22.67
C LEU A 289 -1.96 -10.50 -22.54
N ASP A 290 -0.65 -10.62 -22.36
CA ASP A 290 -0.02 -11.92 -22.13
C ASP A 290 -0.30 -12.41 -20.70
N MET A 291 -1.42 -13.12 -20.54
CA MET A 291 -1.82 -13.72 -19.28
C MET A 291 -1.06 -15.03 -18.96
N SER A 292 -0.03 -15.41 -19.73
CA SER A 292 0.65 -16.71 -19.57
C SER A 292 1.32 -16.89 -18.21
N ASN A 293 1.72 -15.80 -17.57
CA ASN A 293 2.32 -15.79 -16.23
C ASN A 293 1.34 -15.40 -15.11
N SER A 294 0.09 -15.10 -15.45
CA SER A 294 -0.94 -14.73 -14.47
C SER A 294 -1.35 -15.94 -13.62
N PRO A 295 -1.64 -15.75 -12.31
CA PRO A 295 -2.11 -16.81 -11.44
C PRO A 295 -3.48 -17.34 -11.86
N VAL A 296 -4.30 -16.53 -12.53
CA VAL A 296 -5.58 -16.93 -13.12
C VAL A 296 -5.68 -16.44 -14.56
N LYS A 297 -6.16 -17.33 -15.43
CA LYS A 297 -6.27 -17.09 -16.88
C LYS A 297 -7.69 -17.31 -17.38
N THR A 298 -8.47 -18.06 -16.62
CA THR A 298 -9.82 -18.46 -16.95
C THR A 298 -10.72 -18.36 -15.72
N GLN A 299 -12.04 -18.39 -15.95
CA GLN A 299 -13.03 -18.55 -14.90
C GLN A 299 -12.75 -19.77 -14.00
N ALA A 300 -12.36 -20.90 -14.60
CA ALA A 300 -12.10 -22.14 -13.87
C ALA A 300 -10.87 -22.04 -12.95
N ASP A 301 -9.82 -21.34 -13.37
CA ASP A 301 -8.65 -21.09 -12.52
C ASP A 301 -9.04 -20.24 -11.30
N TRP A 302 -9.82 -19.19 -11.55
CA TRP A 302 -10.32 -18.29 -10.49
C TRP A 302 -11.19 -19.06 -9.50
N ASP A 303 -12.16 -19.84 -10.00
CA ASP A 303 -13.05 -20.66 -9.16
C ASP A 303 -12.28 -21.69 -8.34
N THR A 304 -11.28 -22.34 -8.95
CA THR A 304 -10.46 -23.35 -8.28
C THR A 304 -9.71 -22.74 -7.10
N GLN A 305 -9.08 -21.57 -7.29
CA GLN A 305 -8.36 -20.89 -6.22
C GLN A 305 -9.31 -20.35 -5.15
N PHE A 306 -10.43 -19.76 -5.56
CA PHE A 306 -11.45 -19.27 -4.65
C PHE A 306 -11.97 -20.38 -3.74
N LEU A 307 -12.37 -21.53 -4.31
CA LEU A 307 -12.90 -22.67 -3.56
C LEU A 307 -11.83 -23.37 -2.71
N ALA A 308 -10.55 -23.30 -3.12
CA ALA A 308 -9.44 -23.80 -2.31
C ALA A 308 -9.22 -22.93 -1.06
N LEU A 309 -9.31 -21.60 -1.18
CA LEU A 309 -9.14 -20.67 -0.07
C LEU A 309 -10.38 -20.63 0.85
N TYR A 310 -11.57 -20.83 0.27
CA TYR A 310 -12.87 -20.72 0.94
C TYR A 310 -13.70 -22.02 0.84
N PRO A 311 -13.20 -23.16 1.35
CA PRO A 311 -13.82 -24.47 1.12
C PRO A 311 -15.14 -24.68 1.86
N ASN A 312 -15.34 -23.97 2.98
CA ASN A 312 -16.46 -24.21 3.90
C ASN A 312 -17.48 -23.07 3.95
N HIS A 313 -17.06 -21.86 3.61
CA HIS A 313 -17.92 -20.68 3.63
C HIS A 313 -17.33 -19.64 2.67
N LYS A 314 -18.19 -18.79 2.11
CA LYS A 314 -17.75 -17.65 1.33
C LYS A 314 -17.06 -16.62 2.23
N PRO A 315 -16.23 -15.73 1.68
CA PRO A 315 -15.63 -14.63 2.41
C PRO A 315 -16.67 -13.80 3.18
N VAL A 316 -16.27 -13.26 4.33
CA VAL A 316 -17.08 -12.40 5.23
C VAL A 316 -18.32 -13.06 5.87
N MET A 317 -18.84 -14.18 5.33
CA MET A 317 -20.01 -14.89 5.87
C MET A 317 -19.81 -15.40 7.30
N ASN A 318 -18.56 -15.55 7.76
CA ASN A 318 -18.24 -15.93 9.13
C ASN A 318 -18.17 -14.75 10.12
N ILE A 319 -18.38 -13.51 9.65
CA ILE A 319 -18.30 -12.30 10.48
C ILE A 319 -19.68 -11.92 10.99
N THR A 320 -19.88 -12.05 12.30
CA THR A 320 -21.18 -11.83 12.96
C THR A 320 -21.22 -10.57 13.83
N VAL A 321 -20.15 -9.77 13.81
CA VAL A 321 -19.99 -8.58 14.66
C VAL A 321 -20.23 -7.28 13.88
N GLY A 322 -20.95 -7.34 12.76
CA GLY A 322 -21.14 -6.18 11.90
C GLY A 322 -19.81 -5.58 11.44
N ASP A 323 -19.72 -4.25 11.43
CA ASP A 323 -18.51 -3.51 11.08
C ASP A 323 -17.59 -3.19 12.28
N ASP A 324 -17.78 -3.87 13.43
CA ASP A 324 -16.95 -3.64 14.62
C ASP A 324 -15.44 -3.80 14.31
N THR A 325 -15.08 -4.63 13.32
CA THR A 325 -13.70 -4.88 12.86
C THR A 325 -13.30 -4.12 11.59
N GLY A 326 -14.20 -3.35 10.98
CA GLY A 326 -13.99 -2.68 9.69
C GLY A 326 -14.11 -3.61 8.46
N ARG A 327 -14.25 -4.93 8.65
CA ARG A 327 -14.29 -5.88 7.53
C ARG A 327 -15.55 -5.75 6.67
N PHE A 328 -16.66 -5.26 7.23
CA PHE A 328 -17.86 -5.00 6.43
C PHE A 328 -17.59 -3.81 5.48
N ALA A 329 -16.97 -2.73 5.97
CA ALA A 329 -16.69 -1.55 5.16
C ALA A 329 -15.55 -1.75 4.16
N TRP A 330 -14.54 -2.56 4.48
CA TRP A 330 -13.31 -2.63 3.67
C TRP A 330 -13.16 -3.90 2.82
N GLU A 331 -13.68 -5.04 3.28
CA GLU A 331 -13.54 -6.31 2.55
C GLU A 331 -14.83 -6.70 1.82
N ALA A 332 -15.99 -6.58 2.46
CA ALA A 332 -17.26 -7.01 1.86
C ALA A 332 -17.60 -6.32 0.53
N PRO A 333 -17.48 -4.98 0.36
CA PRO A 333 -17.79 -4.34 -0.91
C PRO A 333 -16.85 -4.76 -2.03
N ILE A 334 -15.60 -5.11 -1.72
CA ILE A 334 -14.64 -5.64 -2.70
C ILE A 334 -15.12 -7.01 -3.22
N TRP A 335 -15.58 -7.90 -2.33
CA TRP A 335 -16.16 -9.17 -2.75
C TRP A 335 -17.44 -9.02 -3.56
N LEU A 336 -18.37 -8.16 -3.13
CA LEU A 336 -19.62 -7.92 -3.86
C LEU A 336 -19.35 -7.45 -5.29
N LYS A 337 -18.42 -6.52 -5.47
CA LYS A 337 -18.01 -6.04 -6.80
C LYS A 337 -17.27 -7.10 -7.59
N THR A 338 -16.41 -7.88 -6.96
CA THR A 338 -15.73 -9.02 -7.60
C THR A 338 -16.74 -10.01 -8.17
N TYR A 339 -17.78 -10.35 -7.41
CA TYR A 339 -18.85 -11.23 -7.90
C TYR A 339 -19.64 -10.61 -9.05
N VAL A 340 -19.97 -9.31 -8.98
CA VAL A 340 -20.62 -8.60 -10.08
C VAL A 340 -19.75 -8.60 -11.34
N ILE A 341 -18.44 -8.36 -11.22
CA ILE A 341 -17.48 -8.41 -12.33
C ILE A 341 -17.46 -9.80 -12.96
N MET A 342 -17.35 -10.86 -12.15
CA MET A 342 -17.33 -12.24 -12.64
C MET A 342 -18.66 -12.65 -13.29
N ALA A 343 -19.79 -12.25 -12.72
CA ALA A 343 -21.12 -12.45 -13.31
C ALA A 343 -21.27 -11.71 -14.64
N THR A 344 -20.81 -10.46 -14.71
CA THR A 344 -20.84 -9.67 -15.96
C THR A 344 -19.98 -10.32 -17.03
N THR A 345 -18.80 -10.82 -16.66
CA THR A 345 -17.81 -11.35 -17.60
C THR A 345 -18.24 -12.70 -18.16
N TYR A 346 -18.71 -13.62 -17.30
CA TYR A 346 -18.95 -15.02 -17.68
C TYR A 346 -20.42 -15.41 -17.73
N GLN A 347 -21.34 -14.52 -17.32
CA GLN A 347 -22.78 -14.76 -17.26
C GLN A 347 -23.14 -16.02 -16.45
N ASP A 348 -22.38 -16.28 -15.38
CA ASP A 348 -22.61 -17.39 -14.45
C ASP A 348 -23.35 -16.88 -13.21
N ASP A 349 -24.63 -17.27 -13.10
CA ASP A 349 -25.54 -16.83 -12.05
C ASP A 349 -25.04 -17.12 -10.64
N LYS A 350 -24.14 -18.10 -10.45
CA LYS A 350 -23.62 -18.46 -9.13
C LYS A 350 -22.99 -17.26 -8.43
N TYR A 351 -22.31 -16.37 -9.16
CA TYR A 351 -21.65 -15.22 -8.54
C TYR A 351 -22.69 -14.23 -7.98
N ILE A 352 -23.82 -14.06 -8.68
CA ILE A 352 -24.91 -13.21 -8.17
C ILE A 352 -25.61 -13.87 -6.99
N ASP A 353 -25.82 -15.19 -7.01
CA ASP A 353 -26.31 -15.89 -5.82
C ASP A 353 -25.40 -15.67 -4.60
N TRP A 354 -24.08 -15.70 -4.80
CA TRP A 354 -23.10 -15.46 -3.74
C TRP A 354 -23.13 -14.01 -3.24
N ALA A 355 -23.31 -13.06 -4.15
CA ALA A 355 -23.47 -11.65 -3.80
C ALA A 355 -24.77 -11.41 -3.02
N VAL A 356 -25.88 -12.00 -3.44
CA VAL A 356 -27.19 -11.92 -2.77
C VAL A 356 -27.09 -12.47 -1.34
N GLU A 357 -26.44 -13.61 -1.14
CA GLU A 357 -26.21 -14.20 0.18
C GLU A 357 -25.40 -13.26 1.09
N LEU A 358 -24.33 -12.66 0.56
CA LEU A 358 -23.51 -11.72 1.32
C LEU A 358 -24.27 -10.43 1.65
N VAL A 359 -25.07 -9.88 0.74
CA VAL A 359 -25.89 -8.67 1.02
C VAL A 359 -26.88 -8.95 2.16
N ASP A 360 -27.58 -10.08 2.12
CA ASP A 360 -28.51 -10.47 3.20
C ASP A 360 -27.77 -10.61 4.55
N HIS A 361 -26.56 -11.16 4.53
CA HIS A 361 -25.70 -11.26 5.71
C HIS A 361 -25.30 -9.89 6.27
N LEU A 362 -24.87 -8.96 5.41
CA LEU A 362 -24.51 -7.60 5.83
C LEU A 362 -25.69 -6.91 6.53
N PHE A 363 -26.88 -6.95 5.91
CA PHE A 363 -28.09 -6.38 6.51
C PHE A 363 -28.56 -7.14 7.74
N HIS A 364 -28.25 -8.43 7.89
CA HIS A 364 -28.57 -9.18 9.12
C HIS A 364 -27.79 -8.68 10.34
N TYR A 365 -26.61 -8.10 10.13
CA TYR A 365 -25.69 -7.65 11.18
C TYR A 365 -25.58 -6.12 11.32
N THR A 366 -26.60 -5.36 10.91
CA THR A 366 -26.79 -3.95 11.30
C THR A 366 -26.97 -3.82 12.83
N ASP A 367 -26.65 -2.67 13.40
CA ASP A 367 -26.76 -2.40 14.84
C ASP A 367 -28.19 -2.59 15.38
N GLU A 368 -29.22 -2.13 14.68
CA GLU A 368 -30.63 -2.35 15.05
C GLU A 368 -30.95 -3.84 15.25
N LYS A 369 -30.55 -4.69 14.29
CA LYS A 369 -30.82 -6.13 14.33
C LYS A 369 -29.95 -6.85 15.37
N ARG A 370 -28.68 -6.44 15.53
CA ARG A 370 -27.78 -6.98 16.57
C ARG A 370 -28.28 -6.64 17.97
N GLN A 371 -28.73 -5.41 18.21
CA GLN A 371 -29.33 -4.99 19.48
C GLN A 371 -30.63 -5.77 19.76
N ALA A 372 -31.49 -5.96 18.75
CA ALA A 372 -32.72 -6.74 18.90
C ALA A 372 -32.48 -8.21 19.26
N ARG A 373 -31.34 -8.78 18.82
CA ARG A 373 -30.89 -10.13 19.21
C ARG A 373 -30.11 -10.16 20.53
N GLY A 374 -29.81 -9.02 21.14
CA GLY A 374 -29.03 -8.91 22.37
C GLY A 374 -27.53 -9.15 22.19
N GLU A 375 -27.01 -9.01 20.96
CA GLU A 375 -25.59 -9.20 20.63
C GLU A 375 -24.73 -7.97 20.98
N ILE A 376 -25.36 -6.80 21.03
CA ILE A 376 -24.76 -5.53 21.48
C ILE A 376 -25.66 -4.86 22.51
N ASN A 377 -25.14 -3.85 23.20
CA ASN A 377 -25.91 -3.01 24.11
C ASN A 377 -25.51 -1.53 23.95
N VAL A 378 -26.15 -0.85 23.00
CA VAL A 378 -25.87 0.57 22.71
C VAL A 378 -26.24 1.54 23.85
N SER A 379 -26.99 1.08 24.87
CA SER A 379 -27.24 1.88 26.07
C SER A 379 -26.05 1.83 27.03
N ALA A 380 -25.36 0.70 27.09
CA ALA A 380 -24.16 0.52 27.90
C ALA A 380 -22.90 1.01 27.17
N GLU A 381 -22.90 0.90 25.85
CA GLU A 381 -21.81 1.29 24.95
C GLU A 381 -22.33 2.29 23.91
N PRO A 382 -22.65 3.54 24.32
CA PRO A 382 -23.21 4.53 23.40
C PRO A 382 -22.21 4.93 22.33
N TYR A 383 -22.74 5.42 21.21
CA TYR A 383 -21.92 5.99 20.15
C TYR A 383 -21.24 7.28 20.63
N TRP A 384 -19.92 7.33 20.49
CA TRP A 384 -19.16 8.56 20.68
C TRP A 384 -19.43 9.55 19.53
N GLN A 385 -19.59 9.03 18.32
CA GLN A 385 -19.85 9.81 17.12
C GLN A 385 -20.81 9.03 16.22
N ALA A 386 -21.99 9.57 15.96
CA ALA A 386 -23.00 8.98 15.09
C ALA A 386 -23.82 10.11 14.47
N PRO A 387 -24.74 9.84 13.53
CA PRO A 387 -25.71 10.86 13.20
C PRO A 387 -26.45 11.35 14.44
N LYS A 388 -26.86 12.61 14.39
CA LYS A 388 -27.15 13.40 15.59
C LYS A 388 -28.28 12.81 16.45
N HIS A 389 -29.30 12.23 15.80
CA HIS A 389 -30.36 11.53 16.50
C HIS A 389 -29.82 10.46 17.46
N TYR A 390 -28.86 9.64 17.03
CA TYR A 390 -28.32 8.53 17.83
C TYR A 390 -27.33 9.00 18.90
N MET A 391 -26.60 10.10 18.66
CA MET A 391 -25.78 10.73 19.71
C MET A 391 -26.65 11.32 20.84
N ASN A 392 -27.76 11.95 20.49
CA ASN A 392 -28.64 12.62 21.45
C ASN A 392 -29.68 11.70 22.11
N ASN A 393 -29.82 10.46 21.64
CA ASN A 393 -30.72 9.46 22.21
C ASN A 393 -29.96 8.17 22.56
N PRO A 394 -29.08 8.20 23.58
CA PRO A 394 -28.33 7.03 24.01
C PRO A 394 -29.25 5.83 24.23
N GLY A 395 -28.84 4.66 23.75
CA GLY A 395 -29.65 3.44 23.76
C GLY A 395 -30.49 3.19 22.51
N THR A 396 -30.51 4.13 21.56
CA THR A 396 -31.13 3.95 20.24
C THR A 396 -30.08 3.43 19.27
N PRO A 397 -30.18 2.18 18.76
CA PRO A 397 -29.23 1.67 17.78
C PRO A 397 -29.41 2.36 16.43
N ALA A 398 -28.31 2.60 15.74
CA ALA A 398 -28.32 3.11 14.37
C ALA A 398 -28.80 2.02 13.38
N PRO A 399 -29.43 2.41 12.25
CA PRO A 399 -29.87 1.46 11.23
C PRO A 399 -28.70 0.84 10.46
N GLY A 400 -27.53 1.50 10.45
CA GLY A 400 -26.31 1.04 9.78
C GLY A 400 -25.42 0.19 10.69
N TRP A 401 -24.11 0.40 10.58
CA TRP A 401 -23.12 -0.36 11.34
C TRP A 401 -22.23 0.56 12.17
N ARG A 402 -22.00 0.21 13.43
CA ARG A 402 -20.93 0.83 14.20
C ARG A 402 -19.57 0.24 13.84
N HIS A 403 -18.56 1.05 14.05
CA HIS A 403 -17.16 0.69 13.90
C HIS A 403 -16.39 1.04 15.18
N TYR A 404 -15.47 0.15 15.58
CA TYR A 404 -14.60 0.36 16.73
C TYR A 404 -13.34 1.15 16.32
N ASN A 405 -13.12 2.33 16.89
CA ASN A 405 -11.92 3.13 16.61
C ASN A 405 -11.27 3.64 17.91
N PRO A 406 -10.28 2.92 18.48
CA PRO A 406 -9.81 3.12 19.85
C PRO A 406 -9.03 4.43 20.11
N LYS A 407 -8.90 5.34 19.14
CA LYS A 407 -8.15 6.59 19.32
C LYS A 407 -8.81 7.44 20.44
N ASP A 408 -8.07 7.62 21.53
CA ASP A 408 -8.42 8.43 22.72
C ASP A 408 -9.49 7.85 23.68
N GLY A 409 -9.67 6.53 23.73
CA GLY A 409 -10.59 5.88 24.68
C GLY A 409 -12.08 6.14 24.39
N LYS A 410 -12.40 6.34 23.10
CA LYS A 410 -13.74 6.62 22.58
C LYS A 410 -14.11 5.52 21.59
N ASP A 411 -15.09 4.71 21.97
CA ASP A 411 -15.13 3.34 21.46
C ASP A 411 -15.88 3.17 20.13
N TRP A 412 -17.10 3.71 20.00
CA TRP A 412 -17.99 3.34 18.89
C TRP A 412 -18.40 4.52 18.03
N ARG A 413 -18.31 4.35 16.71
CA ARG A 413 -18.73 5.37 15.73
C ARG A 413 -19.65 4.81 14.66
N VAL A 414 -20.60 5.62 14.21
CA VAL A 414 -21.40 5.40 12.99
C VAL A 414 -21.10 6.55 12.05
N GLN A 415 -20.47 6.25 10.91
CA GLN A 415 -19.85 7.26 10.07
C GLN A 415 -20.33 7.12 8.63
N ALA A 416 -20.48 8.26 7.96
CA ALA A 416 -20.89 8.32 6.55
C ALA A 416 -19.97 7.50 5.64
N LEU A 417 -18.66 7.42 5.93
CA LEU A 417 -17.73 6.58 5.18
C LEU A 417 -18.09 5.10 5.27
N GLN A 418 -18.14 4.53 6.47
CA GLN A 418 -18.31 3.09 6.68
C GLN A 418 -19.64 2.61 6.11
N ASP A 419 -20.74 3.29 6.45
CA ASP A 419 -22.05 2.97 5.88
C ASP A 419 -22.06 3.13 4.35
N GLY A 420 -21.40 4.19 3.83
CA GLY A 420 -21.28 4.43 2.40
C GLY A 420 -20.47 3.34 1.68
N ARG A 421 -19.38 2.85 2.30
CA ARG A 421 -18.55 1.78 1.75
C ARG A 421 -19.27 0.44 1.72
N VAL A 422 -19.91 0.03 2.82
CA VAL A 422 -20.74 -1.18 2.85
C VAL A 422 -21.81 -1.10 1.76
N LEU A 423 -22.54 0.00 1.72
CA LEU A 423 -23.64 0.18 0.77
C LEU A 423 -23.17 0.34 -0.69
N SER A 424 -21.95 0.80 -0.96
CA SER A 424 -21.42 0.87 -2.34
C SER A 424 -21.36 -0.51 -3.01
N GLY A 425 -20.95 -1.54 -2.25
CA GLY A 425 -20.97 -2.93 -2.70
C GLY A 425 -22.40 -3.44 -2.90
N VAL A 426 -23.29 -3.17 -1.93
CA VAL A 426 -24.71 -3.56 -2.02
C VAL A 426 -25.37 -2.93 -3.26
N MET A 427 -25.13 -1.64 -3.49
CA MET A 427 -25.67 -0.91 -4.63
C MET A 427 -25.08 -1.38 -5.96
N SER A 428 -23.83 -1.85 -6.00
CA SER A 428 -23.27 -2.48 -7.19
C SER A 428 -24.06 -3.74 -7.60
N VAL A 429 -24.47 -4.55 -6.62
CA VAL A 429 -25.30 -5.76 -6.85
C VAL A 429 -26.71 -5.39 -7.30
N VAL A 430 -27.33 -4.40 -6.63
CA VAL A 430 -28.65 -3.87 -7.02
C VAL A 430 -28.66 -3.39 -8.47
N ASP A 431 -27.65 -2.60 -8.85
CA ASP A 431 -27.54 -2.04 -10.18
C ASP A 431 -27.37 -3.12 -11.25
N TYR A 432 -26.57 -4.15 -10.96
CA TYR A 432 -26.45 -5.32 -11.84
C TYR A 432 -27.78 -6.07 -11.99
N ILE A 433 -28.43 -6.44 -10.87
CA ILE A 433 -29.68 -7.20 -10.88
C ILE A 433 -30.77 -6.47 -11.67
N LYS A 434 -30.96 -5.17 -11.41
CA LYS A 434 -31.98 -4.37 -12.10
C LYS A 434 -31.59 -4.10 -13.57
N GLY A 435 -30.31 -3.83 -13.85
CA GLY A 435 -29.81 -3.59 -15.20
C GLY A 435 -29.94 -4.80 -16.13
N PHE A 436 -29.72 -6.01 -15.61
CA PHE A 436 -29.86 -7.26 -16.35
C PHE A 436 -31.27 -7.87 -16.27
N GLY A 437 -32.21 -7.22 -15.57
CA GLY A 437 -33.60 -7.69 -15.48
C GLY A 437 -33.76 -9.02 -14.74
N LEU A 438 -32.95 -9.28 -13.71
CA LEU A 438 -32.99 -10.51 -12.91
C LEU A 438 -34.17 -10.49 -11.91
N THR A 439 -35.39 -10.58 -12.45
CA THR A 439 -36.65 -10.40 -11.71
C THR A 439 -36.83 -11.35 -10.51
N GLN A 440 -36.14 -12.49 -10.48
CA GLN A 440 -36.17 -13.41 -9.34
C GLN A 440 -35.68 -12.77 -8.03
N TYR A 441 -34.90 -11.69 -8.09
CA TYR A 441 -34.40 -10.97 -6.91
C TYR A 441 -35.12 -9.64 -6.65
N ASP A 442 -36.14 -9.27 -7.42
CA ASP A 442 -36.79 -7.94 -7.32
C ASP A 442 -37.24 -7.61 -5.90
N ALA A 443 -37.90 -8.55 -5.22
CA ALA A 443 -38.37 -8.35 -3.85
C ALA A 443 -37.22 -8.09 -2.86
N LYS A 444 -36.06 -8.75 -3.05
CA LYS A 444 -34.87 -8.52 -2.22
C LYS A 444 -34.26 -7.16 -2.53
N VAL A 445 -34.12 -6.80 -3.80
CA VAL A 445 -33.58 -5.50 -4.20
C VAL A 445 -34.43 -4.35 -3.65
N ASP A 446 -35.75 -4.45 -3.76
CA ASP A 446 -36.64 -3.41 -3.24
C ASP A 446 -36.50 -3.28 -1.71
N GLN A 447 -36.33 -4.39 -1.00
CA GLN A 447 -36.01 -4.39 0.43
C GLN A 447 -34.66 -3.71 0.71
N TRP A 448 -33.60 -4.09 -0.01
CA TRP A 448 -32.25 -3.55 0.19
C TRP A 448 -32.17 -2.06 -0.11
N ILE A 449 -32.86 -1.58 -1.17
CA ILE A 449 -32.98 -0.14 -1.46
C ILE A 449 -33.68 0.57 -0.30
N ALA A 450 -34.75 0.00 0.25
CA ALA A 450 -35.43 0.60 1.40
C ALA A 450 -34.56 0.63 2.67
N GLU A 451 -33.80 -0.44 2.95
CA GLU A 451 -32.85 -0.49 4.07
C GLU A 451 -31.68 0.50 3.86
N ALA A 452 -31.08 0.53 2.66
CA ALA A 452 -30.03 1.49 2.30
C ALA A 452 -30.50 2.94 2.43
N LYS A 453 -31.73 3.24 1.97
CA LYS A 453 -32.34 4.57 2.09
C LYS A 453 -32.42 5.00 3.56
N ARG A 454 -32.89 4.12 4.45
CA ARG A 454 -32.97 4.41 5.89
C ARG A 454 -31.60 4.73 6.49
N ILE A 455 -30.56 4.02 6.07
CA ILE A 455 -29.19 4.23 6.54
C ILE A 455 -28.64 5.57 6.02
N VAL A 456 -28.78 5.86 4.73
CA VAL A 456 -28.32 7.11 4.12
C VAL A 456 -29.06 8.32 4.71
N ASP A 457 -30.39 8.27 4.82
CA ASP A 457 -31.21 9.34 5.43
C ASP A 457 -30.83 9.59 6.89
N SER A 458 -30.36 8.55 7.59
CA SER A 458 -29.91 8.70 8.97
C SER A 458 -28.75 9.69 9.09
N HIS A 459 -27.93 9.85 8.04
CA HIS A 459 -26.83 10.81 7.95
C HIS A 459 -27.25 12.21 7.46
N ASP A 460 -28.53 12.50 7.24
CA ASP A 460 -28.98 13.81 6.75
C ASP A 460 -28.56 14.97 7.68
N THR A 461 -28.52 14.73 8.99
CA THR A 461 -28.04 15.73 9.98
C THR A 461 -26.54 16.00 9.89
N SER A 462 -25.81 15.20 9.11
CA SER A 462 -24.37 15.33 8.88
C SER A 462 -24.08 16.01 7.53
N TYR A 463 -25.06 16.17 6.65
CA TYR A 463 -24.89 16.81 5.34
C TYR A 463 -25.27 18.29 5.39
N SER A 464 -24.47 19.15 4.75
CA SER A 464 -24.79 20.57 4.64
C SER A 464 -24.29 21.18 3.34
N GLU A 465 -25.07 22.12 2.82
CA GLU A 465 -24.78 22.99 1.67
C GLU A 465 -24.44 24.42 2.11
N THR A 466 -24.65 24.74 3.39
CA THR A 466 -24.57 26.11 3.92
C THR A 466 -23.49 26.30 4.97
N LYS A 467 -22.95 25.21 5.53
CA LYS A 467 -21.94 25.24 6.60
C LYS A 467 -20.68 26.02 6.20
N GLN A 468 -20.31 25.91 4.93
CA GLN A 468 -19.17 26.60 4.35
C GLN A 468 -19.53 27.11 2.95
N SER A 469 -19.61 28.43 2.78
CA SER A 469 -20.11 29.06 1.55
C SER A 469 -19.28 28.77 0.29
N SER A 470 -18.05 28.27 0.43
CA SER A 470 -17.19 27.86 -0.70
C SER A 470 -17.37 26.41 -1.12
N VAL A 471 -18.27 25.66 -0.47
CA VAL A 471 -18.46 24.21 -0.68
C VAL A 471 -19.90 24.01 -1.13
N ALA A 472 -20.10 23.44 -2.31
CA ALA A 472 -21.43 23.21 -2.88
C ALA A 472 -22.28 22.25 -2.01
N GLY A 473 -21.63 21.30 -1.35
CA GLY A 473 -22.20 20.46 -0.31
C GLY A 473 -21.20 19.41 0.15
N SER A 474 -21.26 19.03 1.42
CA SER A 474 -20.42 17.97 2.00
C SER A 474 -21.09 17.37 3.23
N TYR A 475 -20.67 16.17 3.59
CA TYR A 475 -20.85 15.65 4.93
C TYR A 475 -19.83 16.26 5.91
N TYR A 476 -20.20 16.31 7.18
CA TYR A 476 -19.47 16.88 8.30
C TYR A 476 -19.65 15.99 9.53
N TYR A 477 -18.71 16.03 10.47
CA TYR A 477 -18.88 15.37 11.75
C TYR A 477 -19.79 16.20 12.68
N PRO A 478 -20.80 15.56 13.29
CA PRO A 478 -21.75 16.24 14.19
C PRO A 478 -21.16 16.51 15.58
N ASN A 479 -21.72 17.50 16.27
CA ASN A 479 -21.51 17.86 17.68
C ASN A 479 -22.52 17.17 18.60
N ASP A 480 -22.16 17.02 19.87
CA ASP A 480 -23.02 16.53 20.96
C ASP A 480 -24.03 17.58 21.48
N ASN A 481 -24.54 18.44 20.60
CA ASN A 481 -25.54 19.45 20.97
C ASN A 481 -26.91 19.11 20.37
N SER A 482 -27.94 19.85 20.79
CA SER A 482 -29.33 19.62 20.33
C SER A 482 -29.70 20.30 19.00
N ALA A 483 -28.77 21.01 18.32
CA ALA A 483 -29.09 21.83 17.15
C ALA A 483 -28.93 21.08 15.82
N ASP A 484 -30.01 20.75 15.12
CA ASP A 484 -29.98 19.95 13.88
C ASP A 484 -29.54 20.73 12.62
N ASP A 485 -29.14 21.98 12.78
CA ASP A 485 -28.61 22.85 11.72
C ASP A 485 -27.07 22.83 11.68
N ASP A 486 -26.48 23.75 10.90
CA ASP A 486 -25.03 23.88 10.77
C ASP A 486 -24.28 24.12 12.10
N SER A 487 -24.94 24.65 13.13
CA SER A 487 -24.32 24.80 14.47
C SER A 487 -24.13 23.44 15.16
N GLY A 488 -24.86 22.41 14.70
CA GLY A 488 -24.70 21.02 15.05
C GLY A 488 -23.49 20.32 14.44
N LEU A 489 -22.70 20.98 13.59
CA LEU A 489 -21.53 20.42 12.89
C LEU A 489 -20.23 21.08 13.36
N HIS A 490 -19.16 20.33 13.64
CA HIS A 490 -17.87 20.92 14.07
C HIS A 490 -16.70 20.72 13.12
N SER A 491 -16.73 19.70 12.27
CA SER A 491 -15.58 19.48 11.39
C SER A 491 -15.59 20.47 10.22
N ARG A 492 -14.46 20.50 9.52
CA ARG A 492 -14.41 20.90 8.10
C ARG A 492 -15.15 19.84 7.24
N PRO A 493 -15.41 20.11 5.94
CA PRO A 493 -15.94 19.09 5.02
C PRO A 493 -15.14 17.80 5.18
N ILE A 494 -15.77 16.64 5.36
CA ILE A 494 -15.02 15.38 5.50
C ILE A 494 -14.23 15.06 4.20
N PRO A 495 -13.27 14.11 4.23
CA PRO A 495 -12.48 13.74 3.05
C PRO A 495 -13.33 13.40 1.81
N PHE A 496 -12.74 13.53 0.61
CA PHE A 496 -13.49 13.32 -0.64
C PHE A 496 -13.99 11.89 -0.76
N ASN A 497 -13.13 10.90 -0.52
CA ASN A 497 -13.50 9.49 -0.56
C ASN A 497 -14.67 9.13 0.37
N HIS A 498 -14.81 9.80 1.53
CA HIS A 498 -15.98 9.63 2.41
C HIS A 498 -17.26 10.17 1.75
N ASN A 499 -17.18 11.38 1.19
CA ASN A 499 -18.29 12.05 0.51
C ASN A 499 -18.72 11.28 -0.74
N LEU A 500 -17.76 10.84 -1.56
CA LEU A 500 -18.01 10.18 -2.83
C LEU A 500 -18.51 8.73 -2.64
N SER A 501 -18.14 8.07 -1.54
CA SER A 501 -18.79 6.80 -1.14
C SER A 501 -20.30 6.98 -0.94
N GLN A 502 -20.73 8.05 -0.26
CA GLN A 502 -22.15 8.35 -0.09
C GLN A 502 -22.82 8.79 -1.40
N ALA A 503 -22.09 9.53 -2.25
CA ALA A 503 -22.60 9.95 -3.56
C ALA A 503 -22.86 8.74 -4.48
N TYR A 504 -21.98 7.73 -4.47
CA TYR A 504 -22.17 6.48 -5.22
C TYR A 504 -23.49 5.82 -4.86
N VAL A 505 -23.74 5.63 -3.56
CA VAL A 505 -24.94 4.95 -3.06
C VAL A 505 -26.20 5.73 -3.44
N GLN A 506 -26.19 7.04 -3.24
CA GLN A 506 -27.33 7.90 -3.56
C GLN A 506 -27.64 7.95 -5.06
N MET A 507 -26.62 7.95 -5.91
CA MET A 507 -26.79 7.91 -7.36
C MET A 507 -27.50 6.62 -7.80
N VAL A 508 -27.06 5.47 -7.32
CA VAL A 508 -27.67 4.17 -7.69
C VAL A 508 -29.09 4.04 -7.12
N MET A 509 -29.31 4.48 -5.87
CA MET A 509 -30.65 4.50 -5.29
C MET A 509 -31.59 5.42 -6.08
N ASP A 510 -31.15 6.61 -6.48
CA ASP A 510 -31.97 7.55 -7.26
C ASP A 510 -32.40 6.96 -8.60
N LYS A 511 -31.46 6.31 -9.31
CA LYS A 511 -31.68 5.59 -10.57
C LYS A 511 -32.79 4.55 -10.46
N TRP A 512 -32.77 3.72 -9.41
CA TRP A 512 -33.65 2.55 -9.31
C TRP A 512 -34.90 2.73 -8.44
N SER A 513 -34.99 3.80 -7.65
CA SER A 513 -36.16 4.11 -6.81
C SER A 513 -37.24 4.95 -7.52
N GLY A 514 -37.03 5.29 -8.79
CA GLY A 514 -37.94 6.16 -9.55
C GLY A 514 -37.75 7.66 -9.26
N GLY A 515 -36.58 8.03 -8.76
CA GLY A 515 -36.20 9.41 -8.45
C GLY A 515 -36.64 9.84 -7.04
N THR A 516 -35.67 10.01 -6.15
CA THR A 516 -35.84 10.71 -4.87
C THR A 516 -35.31 12.12 -5.04
N THR A 517 -36.18 13.12 -4.96
CA THR A 517 -35.91 14.48 -5.45
C THR A 517 -34.68 15.17 -4.85
N ASN A 518 -34.15 14.73 -3.70
CA ASN A 518 -32.97 15.34 -3.08
C ASN A 518 -31.63 14.61 -3.38
N TYR A 519 -31.62 13.32 -3.72
CA TYR A 519 -30.36 12.59 -3.91
C TYR A 519 -29.63 13.03 -5.19
N SER A 520 -30.34 13.19 -6.30
CA SER A 520 -29.72 13.71 -7.54
C SER A 520 -29.01 15.04 -7.32
N GLN A 521 -29.66 15.99 -6.63
CA GLN A 521 -29.05 17.27 -6.27
C GLN A 521 -27.86 17.11 -5.32
N ARG A 522 -27.97 16.26 -4.30
CA ARG A 522 -26.88 15.98 -3.35
C ARG A 522 -25.66 15.39 -4.06
N VAL A 523 -25.86 14.44 -4.97
CA VAL A 523 -24.80 13.83 -5.79
C VAL A 523 -24.12 14.89 -6.66
N GLN A 524 -24.88 15.76 -7.32
CA GLN A 524 -24.34 16.87 -8.11
C GLN A 524 -23.53 17.85 -7.26
N ASN A 525 -24.01 18.17 -6.05
CA ASN A 525 -23.29 19.05 -5.12
C ASN A 525 -21.98 18.42 -4.63
N LEU A 526 -21.96 17.11 -4.34
CA LEU A 526 -20.76 16.39 -3.91
C LEU A 526 -19.74 16.24 -5.06
N LEU A 527 -20.18 15.94 -6.28
CA LEU A 527 -19.34 15.94 -7.48
C LEU A 527 -18.76 17.33 -7.73
N LYS A 528 -19.59 18.38 -7.64
CA LYS A 528 -19.13 19.76 -7.78
C LYS A 528 -18.11 20.13 -6.71
N PHE A 529 -18.31 19.70 -5.47
CA PHE A 529 -17.35 19.91 -4.39
C PHE A 529 -16.00 19.26 -4.72
N PHE A 530 -15.96 18.02 -5.21
CA PHE A 530 -14.72 17.41 -5.67
C PHE A 530 -14.09 18.21 -6.83
N SER A 531 -14.88 18.54 -7.85
CA SER A 531 -14.38 19.22 -9.06
C SER A 531 -13.81 20.61 -8.79
N ASP A 532 -14.40 21.35 -7.85
CA ASP A 532 -13.94 22.71 -7.49
C ASP A 532 -12.56 22.71 -6.82
N TYR A 533 -12.14 21.57 -6.27
CA TYR A 533 -10.89 21.39 -5.54
C TYR A 533 -9.89 20.47 -6.28
N LEU A 534 -10.21 20.04 -7.50
CA LEU A 534 -9.30 19.29 -8.36
C LEU A 534 -8.25 20.23 -8.96
N GLU A 535 -6.97 19.97 -8.68
CA GLU A 535 -5.85 20.78 -9.13
C GLU A 535 -5.34 20.32 -10.51
N ARG A 536 -5.80 20.99 -11.57
CA ARG A 536 -5.31 20.76 -12.94
C ARG A 536 -3.90 21.34 -13.12
N LYS A 537 -2.99 20.55 -13.69
CA LYS A 537 -1.58 20.92 -13.93
C LYS A 537 -1.33 21.24 -15.40
N SER A 538 -0.20 21.92 -15.67
CA SER A 538 0.17 22.36 -17.02
C SER A 538 0.56 21.21 -17.97
N ASP A 539 0.93 20.04 -17.44
CA ASP A 539 1.25 18.83 -18.20
C ASP A 539 0.00 17.99 -18.55
N GLY A 540 -1.20 18.50 -18.21
CA GLY A 540 -2.48 17.83 -18.43
C GLY A 540 -2.86 16.83 -17.34
N SER A 541 -2.01 16.60 -16.33
CA SER A 541 -2.35 15.79 -15.15
C SER A 541 -3.19 16.56 -14.14
N CYS A 542 -3.88 15.83 -13.26
CA CYS A 542 -4.66 16.34 -12.14
C CYS A 542 -4.15 15.81 -10.80
N GLU A 543 -4.21 16.64 -9.77
CA GLU A 543 -3.95 16.23 -8.39
C GLU A 543 -5.11 16.65 -7.50
N TRP A 544 -5.32 15.96 -6.40
CA TRP A 544 -6.24 16.41 -5.38
C TRP A 544 -5.74 16.06 -3.99
N ARG A 545 -6.25 16.82 -3.02
CA ARG A 545 -5.96 16.63 -1.60
C ARG A 545 -6.90 15.57 -1.04
N TYR A 546 -6.47 14.90 0.02
CA TYR A 546 -7.33 13.98 0.77
C TYR A 546 -8.61 14.66 1.27
N GLN A 547 -8.49 15.94 1.64
CA GLN A 547 -9.59 16.72 2.19
C GLN A 547 -9.45 18.19 1.82
N ALA A 548 -10.56 18.83 1.44
CA ALA A 548 -10.56 20.26 1.16
C ALA A 548 -10.20 21.08 2.40
N HIS A 549 -9.35 22.09 2.20
CA HIS A 549 -8.98 23.03 3.25
C HIS A 549 -8.87 24.45 2.68
N THR A 550 -9.75 25.33 3.13
CA THR A 550 -9.83 26.71 2.60
C THR A 550 -8.70 27.61 3.05
N THR A 551 -8.15 27.38 4.24
CA THR A 551 -7.10 28.22 4.81
C THR A 551 -5.69 27.62 4.76
N ASP A 552 -5.55 26.34 4.47
CA ASP A 552 -4.26 25.66 4.37
C ASP A 552 -4.21 24.81 3.09
N PRO A 553 -3.66 25.34 1.99
CA PRO A 553 -3.57 24.60 0.74
C PRO A 553 -2.56 23.44 0.80
N ASN A 554 -1.75 23.32 1.85
CA ASN A 554 -0.68 22.32 1.96
C ASN A 554 -1.11 21.06 2.70
N THR A 555 -2.39 20.68 2.61
CA THR A 555 -2.86 19.40 3.16
C THR A 555 -2.28 18.21 2.40
N LYS A 556 -2.33 17.02 3.02
CA LYS A 556 -1.87 15.77 2.40
C LYS A 556 -2.59 15.57 1.06
N PHE A 557 -1.83 15.21 0.02
CA PHE A 557 -2.41 14.70 -1.21
C PHE A 557 -3.17 13.41 -0.95
N GLU A 558 -4.13 13.10 -1.82
CA GLU A 558 -4.79 11.82 -1.78
C GLU A 558 -3.77 10.69 -2.01
N ASP A 559 -3.91 9.60 -1.28
CA ASP A 559 -3.09 8.41 -1.49
C ASP A 559 -3.76 7.42 -2.45
N PHE A 560 -2.95 6.54 -3.02
CA PHE A 560 -3.36 5.61 -4.09
C PHE A 560 -4.50 4.69 -3.66
N ASN A 561 -4.46 4.23 -2.40
CA ASN A 561 -5.45 3.32 -1.86
C ASN A 561 -6.79 4.03 -1.64
N HIS A 562 -6.79 5.20 -0.98
CA HIS A 562 -8.01 5.97 -0.78
C HIS A 562 -8.57 6.56 -2.08
N GLY A 563 -7.71 7.00 -2.98
CA GLY A 563 -8.09 7.56 -4.28
C GLY A 563 -8.88 6.58 -5.14
N ASP A 564 -8.70 5.26 -4.97
CA ASP A 564 -9.52 4.24 -5.64
C ASP A 564 -11.03 4.45 -5.39
N ILE A 565 -11.41 4.92 -4.19
CA ILE A 565 -12.80 5.19 -3.81
C ILE A 565 -13.35 6.41 -4.56
N ASP A 566 -12.50 7.42 -4.78
CA ASP A 566 -12.86 8.58 -5.60
C ASP A 566 -13.08 8.15 -7.04
N ILE A 567 -12.16 7.36 -7.59
CA ILE A 567 -12.22 6.85 -8.97
C ILE A 567 -13.45 5.97 -9.18
N GLU A 568 -13.76 5.09 -8.23
CA GLU A 568 -14.98 4.28 -8.26
C GLU A 568 -16.21 5.13 -8.54
N PHE A 569 -16.39 6.21 -7.77
CA PHE A 569 -17.51 7.12 -7.96
C PHE A 569 -17.42 7.85 -9.30
N LEU A 570 -16.27 8.43 -9.65
CA LEU A 570 -16.13 9.26 -10.85
C LEU A 570 -16.38 8.47 -12.14
N VAL A 571 -15.83 7.25 -12.23
CA VAL A 571 -16.08 6.33 -13.36
C VAL A 571 -17.56 5.99 -13.44
N LYS A 572 -18.19 5.63 -12.31
CA LYS A 572 -19.62 5.29 -12.30
C LYS A 572 -20.48 6.51 -12.65
N ALA A 573 -20.21 7.67 -12.08
CA ALA A 573 -20.91 8.91 -12.35
C ALA A 573 -20.80 9.31 -13.83
N HIS A 574 -19.64 9.09 -14.46
CA HIS A 574 -19.51 9.34 -15.88
C HIS A 574 -20.35 8.36 -16.72
N ARG A 575 -20.29 7.06 -16.43
CA ARG A 575 -21.09 6.03 -17.13
C ARG A 575 -22.60 6.27 -17.03
N GLU A 576 -23.07 6.79 -15.89
CA GLU A 576 -24.48 7.13 -15.67
C GLU A 576 -24.86 8.54 -16.21
N GLY A 577 -23.92 9.27 -16.81
CA GLY A 577 -24.14 10.62 -17.34
C GLY A 577 -24.35 11.71 -16.29
N VAL A 578 -24.06 11.40 -15.02
CA VAL A 578 -24.08 12.35 -13.88
C VAL A 578 -22.87 13.28 -13.94
N ASN A 579 -21.70 12.73 -14.24
CA ASN A 579 -20.50 13.48 -14.62
C ASN A 579 -20.39 13.49 -16.15
N GLN A 580 -20.30 14.67 -16.76
CA GLN A 580 -20.10 14.82 -18.21
C GLN A 580 -18.80 15.55 -18.54
N ASP A 581 -17.95 15.81 -17.54
CA ASP A 581 -16.65 16.45 -17.73
C ASP A 581 -15.60 15.42 -18.19
N GLU A 582 -15.57 15.13 -19.48
CA GLU A 582 -14.57 14.24 -20.08
C GLU A 582 -13.13 14.74 -19.83
N SER A 583 -12.94 16.07 -19.77
CA SER A 583 -11.63 16.67 -19.50
C SER A 583 -11.14 16.38 -18.09
N MET A 584 -12.03 16.17 -17.12
CA MET A 584 -11.67 15.71 -15.78
C MET A 584 -11.13 14.28 -15.83
N MET A 585 -11.83 13.40 -16.55
CA MET A 585 -11.48 11.98 -16.63
C MET A 585 -10.18 11.75 -17.39
N GLN A 586 -9.97 12.47 -18.49
CA GLN A 586 -8.68 12.47 -19.21
C GLN A 586 -7.53 12.97 -18.33
N CYS A 587 -7.77 14.04 -17.55
CA CYS A 587 -6.75 14.62 -16.68
C CYS A 587 -6.35 13.69 -15.52
N ILE A 588 -7.33 13.02 -14.90
CA ILE A 588 -7.08 12.00 -13.87
C ILE A 588 -6.35 10.80 -14.47
N THR A 589 -6.77 10.34 -15.65
CA THR A 589 -6.10 9.24 -16.37
C THR A 589 -4.65 9.58 -16.67
N LYS A 590 -4.38 10.83 -17.09
CA LYS A 590 -3.03 11.32 -17.34
C LYS A 590 -2.15 11.31 -16.08
N SER A 591 -2.72 11.56 -14.91
CA SER A 591 -1.98 11.41 -13.64
C SER A 591 -1.57 9.96 -13.41
N VAL A 592 -2.49 9.02 -13.65
CA VAL A 592 -2.24 7.58 -13.44
C VAL A 592 -1.13 7.08 -14.36
N THR A 593 -1.22 7.34 -15.66
CA THR A 593 -0.25 6.82 -16.65
C THR A 593 1.04 7.64 -16.75
N GLY A 594 0.94 8.96 -16.60
CA GLY A 594 2.07 9.88 -16.82
C GLY A 594 2.82 10.32 -15.57
N LYS A 595 2.24 10.14 -14.38
CA LYS A 595 2.81 10.66 -13.13
C LYS A 595 2.98 9.63 -12.04
N MET A 596 1.98 8.77 -11.88
CA MET A 596 1.92 7.81 -10.79
C MET A 596 2.57 6.49 -11.18
N HIS A 597 2.33 6.00 -12.40
CA HIS A 597 2.94 4.77 -12.89
C HIS A 597 4.42 4.94 -13.24
N ASN A 598 5.24 4.00 -12.80
CA ASN A 598 6.63 3.85 -13.17
C ASN A 598 7.03 2.36 -13.13
N GLN A 599 7.33 1.79 -14.30
CA GLN A 599 7.89 0.43 -14.47
C GLN A 599 7.20 -0.67 -13.63
N GLY A 600 5.88 -0.76 -13.73
CA GLY A 600 5.07 -1.77 -13.03
C GLY A 600 4.83 -1.44 -11.56
N THR A 601 5.11 -0.21 -11.11
CA THR A 601 4.76 0.29 -9.79
C THR A 601 4.01 1.62 -9.88
N TYR A 602 3.27 1.95 -8.85
CA TYR A 602 2.57 3.21 -8.66
C TYR A 602 3.12 3.96 -7.45
N THR A 603 3.09 5.29 -7.52
CA THR A 603 3.42 6.16 -6.40
C THR A 603 2.36 6.08 -5.30
N ASP A 604 2.74 6.34 -4.05
CA ASP A 604 1.80 6.31 -2.92
C ASP A 604 0.78 7.45 -2.99
N LEU A 605 1.17 8.60 -3.53
CA LEU A 605 0.32 9.79 -3.60
C LEU A 605 -0.02 10.15 -5.05
N VAL A 606 -1.23 10.71 -5.27
CA VAL A 606 -1.73 11.09 -6.61
C VAL A 606 -0.92 12.20 -7.28
N ASN A 607 -0.10 12.91 -6.51
CA ASN A 607 0.85 13.90 -7.03
C ASN A 607 2.16 13.28 -7.55
N GLY A 608 2.28 11.96 -7.65
CA GLY A 608 3.48 11.28 -8.14
C GLY A 608 4.61 11.16 -7.12
N THR A 609 4.32 11.26 -5.82
CA THR A 609 5.34 11.13 -4.76
C THR A 609 5.13 9.90 -3.89
N GLY A 610 6.22 9.37 -3.32
CA GLY A 610 6.24 8.12 -2.57
C GLY A 610 6.09 6.89 -3.45
N THR A 611 6.14 5.69 -2.85
CA THR A 611 5.91 4.40 -3.52
C THR A 611 4.82 3.67 -2.77
N ALA A 612 3.75 3.28 -3.46
CA ALA A 612 2.67 2.53 -2.82
C ALA A 612 3.20 1.16 -2.34
N SER A 613 2.75 0.72 -1.15
CA SER A 613 3.11 -0.59 -0.61
C SER A 613 2.66 -1.73 -1.54
N GLY A 614 3.28 -2.92 -1.43
CA GLY A 614 2.96 -4.05 -2.32
C GLY A 614 1.47 -4.39 -2.41
N ASP A 615 0.75 -4.34 -1.28
CA ASP A 615 -0.70 -4.54 -1.28
C ASP A 615 -1.46 -3.37 -1.92
N HIS A 616 -1.02 -2.12 -1.72
CA HIS A 616 -1.62 -0.96 -2.37
C HIS A 616 -1.37 -0.95 -3.89
N GLN A 617 -0.23 -1.49 -4.37
CA GLN A 617 0.03 -1.64 -5.81
C GLN A 617 -1.08 -2.45 -6.50
N ILE A 618 -1.62 -3.46 -5.83
CA ILE A 618 -2.68 -4.35 -6.34
C ILE A 618 -3.99 -3.57 -6.57
N ASN A 619 -4.22 -2.48 -5.85
CA ASN A 619 -5.41 -1.64 -6.02
C ASN A 619 -5.47 -0.99 -7.41
N SER A 620 -4.36 -0.92 -8.15
CA SER A 620 -4.36 -0.51 -9.56
C SER A 620 -5.32 -1.37 -10.41
N GLY A 621 -5.49 -2.64 -10.05
CA GLY A 621 -6.45 -3.57 -10.66
C GLY A 621 -7.91 -3.39 -10.22
N TRP A 622 -8.21 -2.49 -9.29
CA TRP A 622 -9.57 -2.29 -8.76
C TRP A 622 -10.37 -1.33 -9.66
N HIS A 623 -10.59 -0.08 -9.26
CA HIS A 623 -11.35 0.87 -10.08
C HIS A 623 -10.45 1.72 -10.96
N TRP A 624 -9.17 1.88 -10.61
CA TRP A 624 -8.16 2.55 -11.44
C TRP A 624 -8.08 1.98 -12.87
N ILE A 625 -8.17 0.65 -13.02
CA ILE A 625 -8.17 -0.02 -14.33
C ILE A 625 -9.26 0.49 -15.26
N GLU A 626 -10.39 0.96 -14.75
CA GLU A 626 -11.52 1.45 -15.56
C GLU A 626 -11.18 2.71 -16.36
N LEU A 627 -10.09 3.39 -16.01
CA LEU A 627 -9.56 4.53 -16.77
C LEU A 627 -8.96 4.11 -18.13
N HIS A 628 -8.87 2.81 -18.41
CA HIS A 628 -8.49 2.29 -19.73
C HIS A 628 -9.36 2.82 -20.89
N GLN A 629 -10.57 3.29 -20.56
CA GLN A 629 -11.51 3.91 -21.51
C GLN A 629 -11.01 5.25 -22.06
N TYR A 630 -10.11 5.94 -21.35
CA TYR A 630 -9.52 7.22 -21.78
C TYR A 630 -8.07 7.06 -22.24
N ASP A 631 -7.37 6.04 -21.75
CA ASP A 631 -6.01 5.70 -22.17
C ASP A 631 -5.80 4.19 -22.05
N SER A 632 -5.68 3.49 -23.19
CA SER A 632 -5.47 2.04 -23.19
C SER A 632 -4.22 1.59 -22.45
N GLN A 633 -3.22 2.48 -22.27
CA GLN A 633 -2.00 2.17 -21.52
C GLN A 633 -2.28 1.75 -20.08
N VAL A 634 -3.38 2.25 -19.48
CA VAL A 634 -3.80 1.86 -18.12
C VAL A 634 -3.92 0.33 -17.99
N ALA A 635 -4.52 -0.36 -18.97
CA ALA A 635 -4.69 -1.81 -18.90
C ALA A 635 -3.34 -2.54 -18.89
N TYR A 636 -2.36 -2.06 -19.68
CA TYR A 636 -1.02 -2.63 -19.74
C TYR A 636 -0.21 -2.36 -18.47
N ASP A 637 -0.27 -1.13 -17.96
CA ASP A 637 0.41 -0.71 -16.73
C ASP A 637 -0.09 -1.51 -15.53
N VAL A 638 -1.43 -1.60 -15.38
CA VAL A 638 -2.06 -2.41 -14.33
C VAL A 638 -1.66 -3.89 -14.47
N HIS A 639 -1.68 -4.46 -15.67
CA HIS A 639 -1.27 -5.85 -15.87
C HIS A 639 0.20 -6.08 -15.47
N ALA A 640 1.11 -5.16 -15.83
CA ALA A 640 2.51 -5.22 -15.41
C ALA A 640 2.64 -5.16 -13.88
N THR A 641 1.89 -4.26 -13.23
CA THR A 641 1.85 -4.14 -11.77
C THR A 641 1.32 -5.40 -11.10
N LEU A 642 0.22 -5.99 -11.59
CA LEU A 642 -0.33 -7.23 -11.04
C LEU A 642 0.59 -8.43 -11.25
N THR A 643 1.33 -8.47 -12.36
CA THR A 643 2.35 -9.52 -12.59
C THR A 643 3.48 -9.42 -11.57
N LYS A 644 3.88 -8.20 -11.20
CA LYS A 644 4.95 -7.94 -10.23
C LYS A 644 4.51 -8.14 -8.78
N HIS A 645 3.31 -7.67 -8.42
CA HIS A 645 2.87 -7.55 -7.02
C HIS A 645 1.69 -8.45 -6.65
N GLY A 646 0.88 -8.87 -7.63
CA GLY A 646 -0.34 -9.66 -7.45
C GLY A 646 -0.22 -11.09 -7.94
N ASN A 647 0.97 -11.69 -7.97
CA ASN A 647 1.20 -13.03 -8.56
C ASN A 647 0.58 -14.21 -7.80
N SER A 648 -0.23 -13.96 -6.76
CA SER A 648 -0.99 -14.97 -6.03
C SER A 648 -2.36 -14.43 -5.59
N LEU A 649 -3.36 -15.31 -5.48
CA LEU A 649 -4.68 -14.99 -4.96
C LEU A 649 -4.78 -15.33 -3.47
N SER A 650 -4.32 -14.42 -2.62
CA SER A 650 -4.18 -14.64 -1.18
C SER A 650 -5.19 -13.86 -0.33
N TRP A 651 -5.75 -12.77 -0.85
CA TRP A 651 -6.72 -11.94 -0.15
C TRP A 651 -7.66 -11.19 -1.12
N TYR A 652 -8.74 -10.63 -0.60
CA TYR A 652 -9.85 -10.06 -1.39
C TYR A 652 -9.42 -9.07 -2.49
N GLY A 653 -8.38 -8.28 -2.27
CA GLY A 653 -7.86 -7.33 -3.26
C GLY A 653 -7.28 -7.98 -4.49
N THR A 654 -6.51 -9.06 -4.34
CA THR A 654 -5.98 -9.84 -5.47
C THR A 654 -7.11 -10.46 -6.30
N TYR A 655 -8.20 -10.91 -5.64
CA TYR A 655 -9.35 -11.47 -6.35
C TYR A 655 -10.10 -10.44 -7.18
N MET A 656 -10.33 -9.24 -6.66
CA MET A 656 -10.95 -8.15 -7.43
C MET A 656 -10.06 -7.73 -8.60
N ALA A 657 -8.76 -7.54 -8.34
CA ALA A 657 -7.81 -7.12 -9.37
C ALA A 657 -7.77 -8.09 -10.54
N TRP A 658 -7.66 -9.39 -10.26
CA TRP A 658 -7.65 -10.41 -11.32
C TRP A 658 -9.02 -10.65 -11.96
N ALA A 659 -10.15 -10.46 -11.24
CA ALA A 659 -11.47 -10.50 -11.85
C ALA A 659 -11.63 -9.40 -12.91
N ASN A 660 -11.17 -8.19 -12.61
CA ASN A 660 -11.11 -7.10 -13.60
C ASN A 660 -10.19 -7.43 -14.78
N MET A 661 -9.05 -8.08 -14.53
CA MET A 661 -8.13 -8.44 -15.60
C MET A 661 -8.67 -9.56 -16.51
N LEU A 662 -9.37 -10.53 -15.94
CA LEU A 662 -10.14 -11.52 -16.71
C LEU A 662 -11.21 -10.83 -17.55
N ARG A 663 -11.94 -9.86 -16.98
CA ARG A 663 -12.91 -9.05 -17.73
C ARG A 663 -12.27 -8.32 -18.91
N MET A 664 -11.08 -7.75 -18.74
CA MET A 664 -10.35 -7.05 -19.83
C MET A 664 -9.81 -7.98 -20.92
N THR A 665 -9.65 -9.27 -20.66
CA THR A 665 -9.05 -10.22 -21.63
C THR A 665 -10.07 -11.21 -22.19
N HIS A 666 -11.27 -11.25 -21.61
CA HIS A 666 -12.35 -12.11 -22.06
C HIS A 666 -12.81 -11.72 -23.48
N LYS A 667 -12.84 -12.72 -24.37
CA LYS A 667 -13.45 -12.62 -25.69
C LYS A 667 -14.75 -13.43 -25.65
N PRO A 668 -15.92 -12.80 -25.83
CA PRO A 668 -17.22 -13.46 -25.71
C PRO A 668 -17.44 -14.61 -26.70
#